data_AF-A0A415D9U4-F1
#
_entry.id   AF-A0A415D9U4-F1
#
_cell.length_a   1.000
_cell.length_b   1.000
_cell.length_c   1.000
_cell.angle_alpha   90.00
_cell.angle_beta   90.00
_cell.angle_gamma   90.00
#
_symmetry.space_group_name_H-M   'P 1'
#
loop_
_entity.id
_entity.type
_entity.pdbx_description
1 polymer ?
#
loop_
_entity_poly.entity_id
_entity_poly.type
_entity_poly.pdbx_seq_one_letter_code
_entity_poly.pdbx_strand_id
1 'polypeptide(L)'
;MKYKKITCLLVMVCLAATLNGFPVIAMENDTAIQGELTDTISYDGVNEKPEEASTDTEESSPKVGTQEIEEPADQEEILEETAGSQENLRENSWRYQNGELISNSVSAYSNERAAANAWTKVNGNFISSSGEIIPNAIAKGIDISYHNGTINWDKVKNSDVDFVIIRCGYGDNYTSQDDKKWLENVQACESRGIPYGVYIYSYAENVAQAQSEADHVLRLIRGHKLSYPVFYDLEDEPTTGRHTNQEILNMTRTFCTAIQNAGYNVGVYANKYWFTSKLTDSYYDTLPKWVAQYNSKCTYAKEYMMWQCADNGRVNGIGTNVDINFLMKSSWNNSGNNSGNNSGNNSSDSKLNGWQMEGGKRYYYQNGFKVCNLGIKIDGYWYYFDASGVMKQNYWRQKDGQLYYYDADGHMYQNAGAQIDGYWYYFDANGVMKRNSWREKDGLQYYYDADGHLSMHIGLLLHGYWHYFDSSVVMKQNYWREKDGQLYYYDADGHMYQNAGAQIDGYWYYFDANGVMKRNFWREKDGLQYYYDADGHLSMNIGLLLHGYWHYFDQNGVMKINYWRQKNGQRYYYDADGHMYQNQGVEIGGYWYYFDNDGIMKANFWRKKDGDRYYYDANGHLVTNRTMVINGVTYRFSSSGKVI
;
A
#
# COMPACT_ATOMS: atom_id res chain seq x y z
N MET A 1 5.13 40.66 -14.94
CA MET A 1 4.28 41.73 -14.36
C MET A 1 2.83 41.26 -14.49
N LYS A 2 1.95 41.13 -13.50
CA LYS A 2 1.85 41.60 -12.11
C LYS A 2 1.27 40.46 -11.27
N TYR A 3 1.84 40.23 -10.09
CA TYR A 3 1.29 39.36 -9.04
C TYR A 3 0.22 40.13 -8.25
N LYS A 4 -0.87 39.45 -7.84
CA LYS A 4 -1.70 39.87 -6.70
C LYS A 4 -1.81 38.73 -5.71
N LYS A 5 -1.07 38.86 -4.61
CA LYS A 5 -1.27 38.15 -3.34
C LYS A 5 -2.52 38.73 -2.67
N ILE A 6 -3.39 37.87 -2.16
CA ILE A 6 -4.38 38.26 -1.15
C ILE A 6 -4.02 37.49 0.12
N THR A 7 -3.55 38.23 1.10
CA THR A 7 -3.33 37.81 2.47
C THR A 7 -4.60 38.20 3.24
N CYS A 8 -5.32 37.24 3.81
CA CYS A 8 -6.38 37.53 4.78
C CYS A 8 -5.90 37.14 6.17
N LEU A 9 -5.65 38.18 6.98
CA LEU A 9 -5.36 38.13 8.40
C LEU A 9 -6.71 38.11 9.13
N LEU A 10 -6.98 37.09 9.95
CA LEU A 10 -8.14 37.09 10.85
C LEU A 10 -7.63 37.01 12.28
N VAL A 11 -7.65 38.17 12.93
CA VAL A 11 -7.51 38.34 14.38
C VAL A 11 -8.92 38.11 14.96
N MET A 12 -9.08 37.15 15.86
CA MET A 12 -10.24 37.11 16.75
C MET A 12 -9.80 37.22 18.19
N VAL A 13 -10.39 38.21 18.84
CA VAL A 13 -10.27 38.61 20.23
C VAL A 13 -11.18 37.70 21.07
N CYS A 14 -10.64 37.13 22.14
CA CYS A 14 -11.41 36.42 23.15
C CYS A 14 -12.34 37.38 23.90
N LEU A 15 -13.63 37.06 23.97
CA LEU A 15 -14.53 37.57 25.01
C LEU A 15 -15.33 36.40 25.59
N ALA A 16 -15.15 36.17 26.89
CA ALA A 16 -15.89 35.20 27.66
C ALA A 16 -17.26 35.79 28.06
N ALA A 17 -18.34 35.03 27.88
CA ALA A 17 -19.60 35.24 28.57
C ALA A 17 -20.32 33.89 28.72
N THR A 18 -20.86 33.67 29.91
CA THR A 18 -21.50 32.45 30.40
C THR A 18 -23.02 32.45 30.22
N LEU A 19 -23.58 31.23 30.31
CA LEU A 19 -24.98 30.81 30.58
C LEU A 19 -25.97 30.53 29.43
N ASN A 20 -26.40 29.25 29.45
CA ASN A 20 -27.76 28.69 29.29
C ASN A 20 -28.45 28.59 27.92
N GLY A 21 -28.58 27.34 27.45
CA GLY A 21 -29.87 26.69 27.15
C GLY A 21 -30.46 26.81 25.73
N PHE A 22 -30.26 25.75 24.92
CA PHE A 22 -31.09 25.16 23.82
C PHE A 22 -31.86 26.05 22.79
N PRO A 23 -32.23 25.48 21.62
CA PRO A 23 -31.41 25.16 20.45
C PRO A 23 -31.74 26.10 19.27
N VAL A 24 -30.79 26.40 18.39
CA VAL A 24 -31.05 27.21 17.18
C VAL A 24 -30.73 26.41 15.92
N ILE A 25 -31.81 26.01 15.25
CA ILE A 25 -32.07 25.91 13.81
C ILE A 25 -30.88 26.34 12.93
N ALA A 26 -30.30 25.40 12.20
CA ALA A 26 -29.45 25.70 11.05
C ALA A 26 -30.30 25.63 9.77
N MET A 27 -30.42 26.77 9.09
CA MET A 27 -30.94 26.91 7.73
C MET A 27 -29.87 26.45 6.74
N GLU A 28 -30.19 25.47 5.89
CA GLU A 28 -29.42 25.18 4.68
C GLU A 28 -29.91 26.13 3.56
N ASN A 29 -28.97 26.91 3.00
CA ASN A 29 -29.20 27.63 1.75
C ASN A 29 -28.53 26.85 0.62
N ASP A 30 -29.38 26.27 -0.23
CA ASP A 30 -29.04 25.81 -1.57
C ASP A 30 -28.50 26.95 -2.43
N THR A 31 -27.40 26.70 -3.14
CA THR A 31 -27.20 27.29 -4.47
C THR A 31 -26.36 26.34 -5.33
N ALA A 32 -27.06 25.66 -6.22
CA ALA A 32 -26.48 24.93 -7.35
C ALA A 32 -25.90 25.93 -8.36
N ILE A 33 -24.67 25.69 -8.82
CA ILE A 33 -24.14 26.26 -10.05
C ILE A 33 -23.89 25.09 -11.01
N GLN A 34 -24.70 25.03 -12.06
CA GLN A 34 -24.47 24.19 -13.23
C GLN A 34 -23.29 24.75 -14.04
N GLY A 35 -22.38 23.88 -14.42
CA GLY A 35 -21.34 24.15 -15.41
C GLY A 35 -21.10 22.88 -16.22
N GLU A 36 -21.63 22.84 -17.43
CA GLU A 36 -21.32 21.84 -18.45
C GLU A 36 -19.85 21.95 -18.86
N LEU A 37 -19.15 20.81 -18.90
CA LEU A 37 -17.91 20.65 -19.65
C LEU A 37 -17.99 19.32 -20.40
N THR A 38 -18.27 19.43 -21.70
CA THR A 38 -18.09 18.38 -22.68
C THR A 38 -16.61 18.27 -23.04
N ASP A 39 -16.01 17.10 -22.85
CA ASP A 39 -14.86 16.65 -23.64
C ASP A 39 -14.60 15.16 -23.37
N THR A 40 -14.90 14.31 -24.35
CA THR A 40 -14.25 12.99 -24.45
C THR A 40 -13.84 12.71 -25.89
N ILE A 41 -12.54 12.53 -25.99
CA ILE A 41 -11.71 12.27 -27.17
C ILE A 41 -11.77 10.77 -27.51
N SER A 42 -11.57 10.49 -28.80
CA SER A 42 -11.63 9.19 -29.47
C SER A 42 -10.70 8.11 -28.88
N TYR A 43 -11.21 6.88 -28.88
CA TYR A 43 -10.45 5.65 -28.71
C TYR A 43 -9.86 5.19 -30.05
N ASP A 44 -8.53 5.06 -30.13
CA ASP A 44 -7.87 4.20 -31.12
C ASP A 44 -7.23 3.02 -30.39
N GLY A 45 -7.67 1.82 -30.78
CA GLY A 45 -7.09 0.55 -30.34
C GLY A 45 -5.91 0.16 -31.21
N VAL A 46 -4.85 -0.35 -30.60
CA VAL A 46 -3.77 -1.03 -31.32
C VAL A 46 -3.64 -2.44 -30.76
N ASN A 47 -3.75 -3.39 -31.68
CA ASN A 47 -3.72 -4.82 -31.48
C ASN A 47 -2.74 -5.34 -32.53
N GLU A 48 -1.52 -5.71 -32.15
CA GLU A 48 -0.62 -6.42 -33.06
C GLU A 48 0.07 -7.60 -32.36
N LYS A 49 0.00 -8.72 -33.08
CA LYS A 49 0.56 -10.05 -32.81
C LYS A 49 1.97 -10.13 -33.41
N PRO A 50 2.84 -11.08 -32.98
CA PRO A 50 4.18 -11.23 -33.52
C PRO A 50 4.24 -12.28 -34.65
N GLU A 51 5.19 -12.12 -35.56
CA GLU A 51 5.64 -13.16 -36.50
C GLU A 51 7.15 -13.40 -36.39
N GLU A 52 7.51 -14.67 -36.57
CA GLU A 52 8.83 -15.28 -36.44
C GLU A 52 9.67 -15.23 -37.74
N ALA A 53 10.92 -15.70 -37.58
CA ALA A 53 11.80 -16.36 -38.58
C ALA A 53 12.64 -15.41 -39.45
N SER A 54 13.91 -15.65 -39.81
CA SER A 54 14.79 -16.83 -39.80
C SER A 54 16.20 -16.45 -40.33
N THR A 55 17.24 -17.24 -39.97
CA THR A 55 18.43 -17.67 -40.78
C THR A 55 19.40 -16.59 -41.35
N ASP A 56 20.69 -16.76 -41.59
CA ASP A 56 21.74 -17.78 -41.37
C ASP A 56 23.09 -17.15 -41.79
N THR A 57 24.20 -17.74 -41.34
CA THR A 57 25.53 -17.88 -41.99
C THR A 57 26.49 -16.68 -42.24
N GLU A 58 27.56 -16.68 -41.44
CA GLU A 58 28.99 -16.97 -41.76
C GLU A 58 29.80 -16.35 -42.94
N GLU A 59 31.10 -16.18 -42.62
CA GLU A 59 32.33 -16.04 -43.44
C GLU A 59 32.61 -14.71 -44.18
N SER A 60 33.85 -14.25 -44.41
CA SER A 60 35.20 -14.42 -43.84
C SER A 60 36.16 -13.41 -44.54
N SER A 61 37.04 -12.74 -43.77
CA SER A 61 38.44 -12.26 -44.08
C SER A 61 38.75 -11.43 -45.37
N PRO A 62 39.98 -10.88 -45.64
CA PRO A 62 41.26 -10.91 -44.91
C PRO A 62 42.17 -9.62 -44.88
N LYS A 63 43.18 -9.68 -43.99
CA LYS A 63 44.63 -9.28 -44.06
C LYS A 63 45.12 -7.84 -44.33
N VAL A 64 46.12 -7.42 -43.54
CA VAL A 64 47.58 -7.16 -43.83
C VAL A 64 48.14 -6.44 -42.56
N GLY A 65 49.27 -6.70 -41.91
CA GLY A 65 50.49 -7.49 -42.17
C GLY A 65 51.73 -6.57 -42.20
N THR A 66 52.64 -6.66 -41.20
CA THR A 66 54.12 -6.37 -41.21
C THR A 66 54.61 -6.10 -39.77
N GLN A 67 55.80 -6.43 -39.29
CA GLN A 67 56.82 -7.45 -39.57
C GLN A 67 57.86 -7.33 -38.42
N GLU A 68 58.51 -8.44 -38.07
CA GLU A 68 59.47 -8.68 -36.98
C GLU A 68 60.86 -8.05 -37.19
N ILE A 69 61.65 -7.93 -36.10
CA ILE A 69 63.11 -8.15 -36.08
C ILE A 69 63.49 -8.87 -34.76
N GLU A 70 64.32 -9.91 -34.90
CA GLU A 70 64.76 -10.94 -33.93
C GLU A 70 66.00 -10.58 -33.05
N GLU A 71 66.01 -11.16 -31.84
CA GLU A 71 67.08 -11.86 -31.07
C GLU A 71 68.42 -11.19 -30.62
N PRO A 72 69.08 -11.63 -29.51
CA PRO A 72 69.27 -13.03 -29.08
C PRO A 72 69.16 -13.39 -27.58
N ALA A 73 69.18 -14.72 -27.37
CA ALA A 73 69.06 -15.49 -26.14
C ALA A 73 70.24 -15.38 -25.16
N ASP A 74 69.95 -15.56 -23.85
CA ASP A 74 70.53 -16.63 -23.03
C ASP A 74 69.83 -16.75 -21.67
N GLN A 75 69.87 -17.97 -21.14
CA GLN A 75 69.02 -18.57 -20.11
C GLN A 75 69.23 -18.01 -18.69
N GLU A 76 68.14 -17.86 -17.93
CA GLU A 76 68.18 -18.07 -16.48
C GLU A 76 66.91 -18.79 -16.00
N GLU A 77 67.17 -19.81 -15.19
CA GLU A 77 66.35 -20.90 -14.66
C GLU A 77 64.96 -20.46 -14.12
N ILE A 78 63.88 -20.90 -14.78
CA ILE A 78 62.52 -20.83 -14.22
C ILE A 78 62.24 -22.14 -13.49
N LEU A 79 62.26 -22.06 -12.15
CA LEU A 79 61.64 -23.08 -11.30
C LEU A 79 60.12 -23.00 -11.51
N GLU A 80 59.57 -23.99 -12.20
CA GLU A 80 58.14 -24.28 -12.23
C GLU A 80 57.65 -24.52 -10.80
N GLU A 81 56.88 -23.58 -10.25
CA GLU A 81 55.93 -23.88 -9.18
C GLU A 81 54.55 -24.05 -9.82
N THR A 82 54.10 -25.29 -9.73
CA THR A 82 52.85 -25.87 -10.23
C THR A 82 51.63 -24.97 -10.05
N ALA A 83 51.16 -24.39 -11.17
CA ALA A 83 49.81 -23.86 -11.31
C ALA A 83 48.79 -25.01 -11.29
N GLY A 84 48.38 -25.43 -10.10
CA GLY A 84 47.21 -26.29 -9.90
C GLY A 84 45.94 -25.49 -10.15
N SER A 85 45.32 -25.70 -11.32
CA SER A 85 43.92 -25.37 -11.67
C SER A 85 43.32 -24.11 -11.01
N GLN A 86 43.83 -22.93 -11.38
CA GLN A 86 43.16 -21.64 -11.17
C GLN A 86 42.01 -21.47 -12.16
N GLU A 87 40.91 -22.22 -12.00
CA GLU A 87 39.63 -21.70 -12.50
C GLU A 87 39.36 -20.40 -11.74
N ASN A 88 39.25 -19.29 -12.48
CA ASN A 88 39.11 -17.93 -11.95
C ASN A 88 38.28 -17.88 -10.65
N LEU A 89 38.91 -17.69 -9.50
CA LEU A 89 38.19 -17.41 -8.25
C LEU A 89 37.35 -16.16 -8.48
N ARG A 90 36.05 -16.30 -8.29
CA ARG A 90 35.06 -15.23 -8.44
C ARG A 90 34.27 -15.16 -7.15
N GLU A 91 33.92 -13.95 -6.73
CA GLU A 91 33.22 -13.71 -5.47
C GLU A 91 31.88 -14.44 -5.48
N ASN A 92 31.61 -15.27 -4.47
CA ASN A 92 30.39 -16.04 -4.34
C ASN A 92 29.89 -16.02 -2.89
N SER A 93 28.97 -15.11 -2.63
CA SER A 93 28.39 -14.91 -1.31
C SER A 93 26.89 -14.65 -1.41
N TRP A 94 26.27 -14.30 -0.29
CA TRP A 94 24.90 -13.78 -0.27
C TRP A 94 24.72 -12.47 -1.09
N ARG A 95 25.80 -11.85 -1.55
CA ARG A 95 25.81 -10.62 -2.38
C ARG A 95 26.27 -10.85 -3.81
N TYR A 96 27.14 -11.83 -4.04
CA TYR A 96 27.79 -12.07 -5.33
C TYR A 96 27.49 -13.46 -5.85
N GLN A 97 27.26 -13.56 -7.15
CA GLN A 97 27.20 -14.83 -7.88
C GLN A 97 28.16 -14.74 -9.06
N ASN A 98 29.15 -15.61 -9.09
CA ASN A 98 30.20 -15.64 -10.12
C ASN A 98 30.90 -14.28 -10.32
N GLY A 99 31.19 -13.57 -9.22
CA GLY A 99 31.89 -12.28 -9.25
C GLY A 99 31.02 -11.10 -9.68
N GLU A 100 29.73 -11.32 -9.94
CA GLU A 100 28.76 -10.27 -10.23
C GLU A 100 27.83 -10.05 -9.05
N LEU A 101 27.46 -8.80 -8.77
CA LEU A 101 26.44 -8.48 -7.77
C LEU A 101 25.11 -9.14 -8.18
N ILE A 102 24.47 -9.83 -7.26
CA ILE A 102 23.15 -10.44 -7.48
C ILE A 102 22.15 -9.31 -7.73
N SER A 103 21.65 -9.16 -8.96
CA SER A 103 20.79 -8.04 -9.39
C SER A 103 19.43 -7.96 -8.67
N ASN A 104 19.12 -8.96 -7.85
CA ASN A 104 17.98 -9.07 -6.95
C ASN A 104 18.44 -9.33 -5.50
N SER A 105 19.55 -8.74 -5.03
CA SER A 105 19.79 -8.55 -3.59
C SER A 105 18.75 -7.57 -3.05
N VAL A 106 17.48 -7.97 -3.12
CA VAL A 106 16.37 -7.26 -2.50
C VAL A 106 16.80 -7.13 -1.05
N SER A 107 16.86 -5.89 -0.56
CA SER A 107 16.86 -5.56 0.85
C SER A 107 15.71 -6.35 1.50
N ALA A 108 15.98 -7.57 1.93
CA ALA A 108 14.96 -8.56 2.28
C ALA A 108 14.28 -8.23 3.62
N TYR A 109 14.39 -6.98 4.11
CA TYR A 109 13.86 -6.56 5.40
C TYR A 109 13.25 -5.15 5.45
N SER A 110 13.16 -4.41 4.33
CA SER A 110 12.32 -3.20 4.30
C SER A 110 11.45 -3.16 3.04
N ASN A 111 10.21 -3.63 3.17
CA ASN A 111 9.12 -3.41 2.19
C ASN A 111 8.66 -1.93 2.14
N GLU A 112 9.41 -1.03 2.77
CA GLU A 112 9.11 0.39 2.87
C GLU A 112 9.94 1.17 1.86
N ARG A 113 9.32 2.14 1.18
CA ARG A 113 10.03 3.09 0.32
C ARG A 113 11.06 3.82 1.17
N ALA A 114 12.33 3.78 0.76
CA ALA A 114 13.40 4.49 1.45
C ALA A 114 13.05 5.98 1.64
N ALA A 115 13.23 6.49 2.85
CA ALA A 115 13.04 7.90 3.19
C ALA A 115 13.87 8.81 2.27
N ALA A 116 13.40 10.03 2.02
CA ALA A 116 14.05 10.96 1.09
C ALA A 116 15.50 11.30 1.47
N ASN A 117 15.85 11.18 2.75
CA ASN A 117 17.15 11.44 3.34
C ASN A 117 17.83 10.16 3.88
N ALA A 118 17.41 8.98 3.41
CA ALA A 118 17.97 7.70 3.84
C ALA A 118 19.49 7.68 3.73
N TRP A 119 20.14 7.18 4.78
CA TRP A 119 21.59 7.02 4.90
C TRP A 119 22.38 8.33 4.89
N THR A 120 21.74 9.48 5.06
CA THR A 120 22.42 10.78 5.07
C THR A 120 22.52 11.36 6.47
N LYS A 121 23.48 12.28 6.63
CA LYS A 121 23.59 13.11 7.85
C LYS A 121 22.65 14.31 7.77
N VAL A 122 21.66 14.36 8.65
CA VAL A 122 20.70 15.47 8.75
C VAL A 122 20.76 16.05 10.16
N ASN A 123 21.10 17.34 10.27
CA ASN A 123 21.19 18.06 11.55
C ASN A 123 22.04 17.33 12.61
N GLY A 124 23.17 16.76 12.20
CA GLY A 124 24.10 16.03 13.09
C GLY A 124 23.75 14.57 13.35
N ASN A 125 22.59 14.07 12.88
CA ASN A 125 22.15 12.69 13.08
C ASN A 125 22.12 11.92 11.76
N PHE A 126 22.43 10.62 11.80
CA PHE A 126 22.34 9.75 10.64
C PHE A 126 20.97 9.08 10.55
N ILE A 127 20.40 9.07 9.35
CA ILE A 127 19.02 8.64 9.13
C ILE A 127 18.99 7.27 8.44
N SER A 128 18.15 6.35 8.91
CA SER A 128 17.96 5.02 8.32
C SER A 128 17.09 5.07 7.06
N SER A 129 16.95 3.94 6.36
CA SER A 129 15.98 3.80 5.27
C SER A 129 14.52 4.05 5.70
N SER A 130 14.15 3.84 6.97
CA SER A 130 12.80 4.13 7.50
C SER A 130 12.60 5.58 7.93
N GLY A 131 13.62 6.44 7.78
CA GLY A 131 13.56 7.85 8.20
C GLY A 131 13.81 8.06 9.70
N GLU A 132 14.24 7.03 10.42
CA GLU A 132 14.55 7.12 11.86
C GLU A 132 16.03 7.45 12.08
N ILE A 133 16.36 8.01 13.25
CA ILE A 133 17.76 8.21 13.65
C ILE A 133 18.38 6.84 13.93
N ILE A 134 19.57 6.58 13.38
CA ILE A 134 20.35 5.39 13.69
C ILE A 134 21.01 5.61 15.06
N PRO A 135 20.56 4.91 16.12
CA PRO A 135 21.05 5.16 17.47
C PRO A 135 22.54 4.78 17.57
N ASN A 136 23.32 5.61 18.25
CA ASN A 136 24.77 5.43 18.48
C ASN A 136 25.65 5.48 17.21
N ALA A 137 25.13 5.86 16.04
CA ALA A 137 25.96 6.07 14.87
C ALA A 137 26.90 7.29 15.09
N ILE A 138 28.21 7.05 14.98
CA ILE A 138 29.28 8.03 15.23
C ILE A 138 29.70 8.69 13.92
N ALA A 139 29.84 7.89 12.86
CA ALA A 139 30.35 8.31 11.57
C ALA A 139 29.72 7.47 10.45
N LYS A 140 29.58 8.06 9.27
CA LYS A 140 29.17 7.35 8.04
C LYS A 140 30.40 7.02 7.22
N GLY A 141 30.47 5.81 6.72
CA GLY A 141 31.53 5.41 5.80
C GLY A 141 31.00 4.62 4.62
N ILE A 142 31.92 4.30 3.73
CA ILE A 142 31.68 3.41 2.59
C ILE A 142 32.74 2.30 2.58
N ASP A 143 32.41 1.18 1.99
CA ASP A 143 33.42 0.19 1.60
C ASP A 143 33.44 0.02 0.08
N ILE A 144 34.64 -0.15 -0.46
CA ILE A 144 34.90 -0.09 -1.90
C ILE A 144 35.91 -1.13 -2.36
N SER A 145 35.81 -1.51 -3.63
CA SER A 145 36.70 -2.41 -4.35
C SER A 145 36.83 -1.97 -5.82
N TYR A 146 37.44 -2.81 -6.67
CA TYR A 146 37.44 -2.58 -8.12
C TYR A 146 36.04 -2.42 -8.73
N HIS A 147 35.00 -2.97 -8.10
CA HIS A 147 33.61 -2.86 -8.57
C HIS A 147 33.09 -1.42 -8.61
N ASN A 148 33.65 -0.50 -7.80
CA ASN A 148 33.20 0.89 -7.75
C ASN A 148 33.80 1.77 -8.86
N GLY A 149 34.64 1.20 -9.73
CA GLY A 149 35.17 1.86 -10.91
C GLY A 149 36.08 3.04 -10.59
N THR A 150 35.91 4.13 -11.34
CA THR A 150 36.70 5.36 -11.15
C THR A 150 35.97 6.32 -10.21
N ILE A 151 36.66 6.75 -9.15
CA ILE A 151 36.08 7.58 -8.09
C ILE A 151 36.59 9.02 -8.19
N ASN A 152 35.67 9.99 -8.17
CA ASN A 152 36.03 11.39 -7.96
C ASN A 152 36.17 11.67 -6.46
N TRP A 153 37.40 11.54 -5.97
CA TRP A 153 37.73 11.63 -4.55
C TRP A 153 37.54 13.02 -3.94
N ASP A 154 37.62 14.10 -4.72
CA ASP A 154 37.34 15.45 -4.23
C ASP A 154 35.86 15.63 -3.91
N LYS A 155 34.97 15.00 -4.69
CA LYS A 155 33.53 14.99 -4.39
C LYS A 155 33.23 14.11 -3.18
N VAL A 156 33.87 12.94 -3.06
CA VAL A 156 33.71 12.07 -1.89
C VAL A 156 34.16 12.79 -0.61
N LYS A 157 35.33 13.46 -0.64
CA LYS A 157 35.85 14.23 0.51
C LYS A 157 34.89 15.33 0.96
N ASN A 158 34.15 15.93 0.02
CA ASN A 158 33.19 17.01 0.28
C ASN A 158 31.75 16.51 0.47
N SER A 159 31.56 15.20 0.65
CA SER A 159 30.27 14.58 0.95
C SER A 159 30.10 14.33 2.47
N ASP A 160 29.08 13.57 2.85
CA ASP A 160 28.86 13.12 4.23
C ASP A 160 29.58 11.80 4.57
N VAL A 161 30.56 11.40 3.75
CA VAL A 161 31.44 10.24 3.99
C VAL A 161 32.59 10.66 4.92
N ASP A 162 32.62 10.07 6.12
CA ASP A 162 33.63 10.32 7.15
C ASP A 162 34.83 9.35 7.06
N PHE A 163 34.63 8.12 6.54
CA PHE A 163 35.69 7.10 6.39
C PHE A 163 35.45 6.11 5.24
N VAL A 164 36.49 5.36 4.88
CA VAL A 164 36.46 4.35 3.80
C VAL A 164 37.09 3.02 4.25
N ILE A 165 36.49 1.88 3.92
CA ILE A 165 37.15 0.56 4.06
C ILE A 165 37.44 0.02 2.65
N ILE A 166 38.71 -0.23 2.32
CA ILE A 166 39.15 -0.52 0.95
C ILE A 166 39.52 -2.00 0.80
N ARG A 167 39.03 -2.69 -0.22
CA ARG A 167 39.51 -4.03 -0.55
C ARG A 167 40.96 -3.95 -1.01
N CYS A 168 41.86 -4.65 -0.33
CA CYS A 168 43.26 -4.74 -0.74
C CYS A 168 43.51 -5.90 -1.71
N GLY A 169 42.78 -6.99 -1.55
CA GLY A 169 42.88 -8.17 -2.40
C GLY A 169 41.85 -9.22 -2.03
N TYR A 170 42.04 -10.41 -2.56
CA TYR A 170 41.25 -11.60 -2.25
C TYR A 170 42.15 -12.83 -2.27
N GLY A 171 41.87 -13.84 -1.46
CA GLY A 171 42.62 -15.12 -1.49
C GLY A 171 44.10 -15.03 -1.12
N ASP A 172 44.86 -16.03 -1.58
CA ASP A 172 46.27 -16.24 -1.27
C ASP A 172 47.18 -15.07 -1.73
N ASN A 173 48.39 -15.00 -1.16
CA ASN A 173 49.36 -13.92 -1.39
C ASN A 173 49.98 -13.90 -2.80
N TYR A 174 49.15 -13.66 -3.80
CA TYR A 174 49.52 -13.50 -5.20
C TYR A 174 49.22 -12.07 -5.65
N THR A 175 50.17 -11.46 -6.37
CA THR A 175 49.97 -10.13 -6.95
C THR A 175 48.82 -10.10 -7.95
N SER A 176 48.50 -11.23 -8.59
CA SER A 176 47.33 -11.38 -9.48
C SER A 176 46.00 -11.26 -8.76
N GLN A 177 45.99 -11.39 -7.43
CA GLN A 177 44.81 -11.27 -6.58
C GLN A 177 44.78 -9.97 -5.76
N ASP A 178 45.71 -9.05 -6.03
CA ASP A 178 45.61 -7.67 -5.55
C ASP A 178 44.35 -7.02 -6.18
N ASP A 179 43.59 -6.26 -5.39
CA ASP A 179 42.46 -5.51 -5.94
C ASP A 179 42.98 -4.46 -6.94
N LYS A 180 42.42 -4.48 -8.15
CA LYS A 180 42.88 -3.62 -9.27
C LYS A 180 42.82 -2.13 -8.97
N LYS A 181 42.04 -1.72 -7.96
CA LYS A 181 41.89 -0.33 -7.53
C LYS A 181 42.56 -0.03 -6.17
N TRP A 182 43.18 -1.02 -5.52
CA TRP A 182 43.81 -0.89 -4.20
C TRP A 182 44.71 0.35 -4.09
N LEU A 183 45.78 0.39 -4.89
CA LEU A 183 46.81 1.43 -4.76
C LEU A 183 46.27 2.83 -5.10
N GLU A 184 45.45 2.93 -6.15
CA GLU A 184 44.79 4.19 -6.56
C GLU A 184 43.91 4.74 -5.43
N ASN A 185 43.09 3.88 -4.82
CA ASN A 185 42.17 4.27 -3.75
C ASN A 185 42.91 4.67 -2.47
N VAL A 186 43.94 3.92 -2.08
CA VAL A 186 44.75 4.24 -0.90
C VAL A 186 45.48 5.57 -1.07
N GLN A 187 46.15 5.79 -2.19
CA GLN A 187 46.86 7.05 -2.47
C GLN A 187 45.89 8.24 -2.50
N ALA A 188 44.68 8.05 -3.01
CA ALA A 188 43.66 9.09 -3.02
C ALA A 188 43.16 9.44 -1.61
N CYS A 189 42.94 8.44 -0.76
CA CYS A 189 42.59 8.65 0.65
C CYS A 189 43.72 9.37 1.41
N GLU A 190 44.96 8.92 1.26
CA GLU A 190 46.12 9.51 1.96
C GLU A 190 46.38 10.96 1.53
N SER A 191 46.35 11.24 0.22
CA SER A 191 46.56 12.61 -0.31
C SER A 191 45.49 13.60 0.13
N ARG A 192 44.29 13.13 0.52
CA ARG A 192 43.15 13.97 0.95
C ARG A 192 42.85 13.87 2.45
N GLY A 193 43.67 13.13 3.20
CA GLY A 193 43.44 12.85 4.61
C GLY A 193 42.05 12.27 4.88
N ILE A 194 41.60 11.34 4.04
CA ILE A 194 40.38 10.55 4.27
C ILE A 194 40.78 9.36 5.14
N PRO A 195 40.25 9.23 6.37
CA PRO A 195 40.50 8.07 7.21
C PRO A 195 40.06 6.78 6.53
N TYR A 196 40.90 5.75 6.53
CA TYR A 196 40.58 4.48 5.91
C TYR A 196 41.05 3.25 6.70
N GLY A 197 40.40 2.13 6.43
CA GLY A 197 40.81 0.78 6.81
C GLY A 197 40.81 -0.12 5.58
N VAL A 198 41.00 -1.42 5.78
CA VAL A 198 41.15 -2.36 4.65
C VAL A 198 40.39 -3.63 4.91
N TYR A 199 40.08 -4.38 3.85
CA TYR A 199 39.63 -5.75 3.97
C TYR A 199 40.23 -6.64 2.90
N ILE A 200 40.25 -7.95 3.17
CA ILE A 200 40.59 -9.00 2.21
C ILE A 200 39.43 -9.99 2.15
N TYR A 201 38.97 -10.29 0.94
CA TYR A 201 37.91 -11.28 0.70
C TYR A 201 38.51 -12.69 0.78
N SER A 202 38.10 -13.49 1.75
CA SER A 202 38.73 -14.78 1.99
C SER A 202 38.20 -15.86 1.07
N TYR A 203 39.14 -16.68 0.59
CA TYR A 203 38.91 -17.98 -0.04
C TYR A 203 39.60 -19.13 0.72
N ALA A 204 40.13 -18.86 1.93
CA ALA A 204 40.89 -19.86 2.68
C ALA A 204 40.06 -21.12 2.96
N GLU A 205 40.66 -22.27 2.63
CA GLU A 205 40.10 -23.59 2.90
C GLU A 205 40.88 -24.32 4.00
N ASN A 206 41.97 -23.72 4.49
CA ASN A 206 42.78 -24.22 5.59
C ASN A 206 43.63 -23.10 6.25
N VAL A 207 44.26 -23.42 7.37
CA VAL A 207 45.08 -22.46 8.15
C VAL A 207 46.30 -21.94 7.40
N ALA A 208 46.86 -22.67 6.44
CA ALA A 208 48.00 -22.20 5.65
C ALA A 208 47.57 -21.12 4.65
N GLN A 209 46.40 -21.29 4.01
CA GLN A 209 45.81 -20.26 3.16
C GLN A 209 45.38 -19.03 3.96
N ALA A 210 44.83 -19.22 5.16
CA ALA A 210 44.52 -18.07 6.05
C ALA A 210 45.78 -17.29 6.47
N GLN A 211 46.93 -17.96 6.65
CA GLN A 211 48.21 -17.31 6.87
C GLN A 211 48.69 -16.57 5.61
N SER A 212 48.57 -17.20 4.44
CA SER A 212 48.89 -16.60 3.14
C SER A 212 48.06 -15.33 2.88
N GLU A 213 46.74 -15.37 3.13
CA GLU A 213 45.86 -14.19 3.10
C GLU A 213 46.32 -13.09 4.06
N ALA A 214 46.79 -13.42 5.26
CA ALA A 214 47.34 -12.42 6.17
C ALA A 214 48.63 -11.80 5.61
N ASP A 215 49.52 -12.62 5.05
CA ASP A 215 50.76 -12.16 4.42
C ASP A 215 50.48 -11.28 3.19
N HIS A 216 49.39 -11.55 2.46
CA HIS A 216 48.88 -10.72 1.36
C HIS A 216 48.54 -9.32 1.85
N VAL A 217 47.71 -9.23 2.89
CA VAL A 217 47.36 -7.94 3.49
C VAL A 217 48.63 -7.22 3.96
N LEU A 218 49.50 -7.91 4.71
CA LEU A 218 50.72 -7.32 5.27
C LEU A 218 51.69 -6.83 4.19
N ARG A 219 51.76 -7.50 3.04
CA ARG A 219 52.52 -7.01 1.88
C ARG A 219 51.95 -5.70 1.36
N LEU A 220 50.63 -5.60 1.23
CA LEU A 220 49.95 -4.45 0.61
C LEU A 220 49.83 -3.23 1.52
N ILE A 221 49.68 -3.41 2.84
CA ILE A 221 49.57 -2.29 3.79
C ILE A 221 50.92 -1.79 4.30
N ARG A 222 52.03 -2.41 3.90
CA ARG A 222 53.36 -2.00 4.33
C ARG A 222 53.66 -0.56 3.90
N GLY A 223 53.97 0.29 4.86
CA GLY A 223 54.24 1.72 4.62
C GLY A 223 52.99 2.61 4.60
N HIS A 224 51.81 2.03 4.75
CA HIS A 224 50.53 2.74 4.83
C HIS A 224 50.03 2.87 6.26
N LYS A 225 49.34 3.97 6.57
CA LYS A 225 48.84 4.26 7.92
C LYS A 225 47.32 4.17 7.99
N LEU A 226 46.84 3.02 8.45
CA LEU A 226 45.41 2.77 8.61
C LEU A 226 44.83 3.53 9.82
N SER A 227 43.65 4.12 9.63
CA SER A 227 42.85 4.74 10.70
C SER A 227 41.79 3.79 11.26
N TYR A 228 41.41 2.77 10.48
CA TYR A 228 40.45 1.73 10.83
C TYR A 228 41.11 0.35 10.73
N PRO A 229 40.52 -0.70 11.33
CA PRO A 229 41.08 -2.05 11.32
C PRO A 229 41.29 -2.63 9.92
N VAL A 230 42.12 -3.67 9.87
CA VAL A 230 42.09 -4.70 8.83
C VAL A 230 40.89 -5.61 9.12
N PHE A 231 39.99 -5.79 8.16
CA PHE A 231 38.88 -6.72 8.30
C PHE A 231 39.13 -8.00 7.50
N TYR A 232 38.95 -9.13 8.18
CA TYR A 232 38.89 -10.42 7.53
C TYR A 232 37.46 -10.68 7.06
N ASP A 233 37.25 -10.67 5.74
CA ASP A 233 35.92 -10.81 5.14
C ASP A 233 35.59 -12.30 4.94
N LEU A 234 34.68 -12.79 5.78
CA LEU A 234 34.26 -14.18 5.85
C LEU A 234 32.81 -14.30 5.34
N GLU A 235 32.66 -14.47 4.04
CA GLU A 235 31.34 -14.59 3.42
C GLU A 235 31.26 -15.56 2.22
N ASP A 236 32.39 -16.10 1.74
CA ASP A 236 32.39 -16.98 0.57
C ASP A 236 31.80 -18.35 0.91
N GLU A 237 30.68 -18.69 0.27
CA GLU A 237 29.98 -19.95 0.56
C GLU A 237 30.67 -21.19 -0.06
N PRO A 238 31.17 -21.15 -1.32
CA PRO A 238 31.80 -22.33 -1.94
C PRO A 238 33.12 -22.76 -1.33
N THR A 239 33.90 -21.83 -0.76
CA THR A 239 35.21 -22.11 -0.14
C THR A 239 35.10 -22.13 1.38
N THR A 240 35.42 -21.03 2.06
CA THR A 240 35.44 -20.91 3.53
C THR A 240 34.13 -21.37 4.18
N GLY A 241 32.99 -21.09 3.55
CA GLY A 241 31.65 -21.43 4.05
C GLY A 241 31.32 -22.91 4.10
N ARG A 242 32.05 -23.78 3.40
CA ARG A 242 31.84 -25.24 3.45
C ARG A 242 32.44 -25.90 4.70
N HIS A 243 33.32 -25.19 5.40
CA HIS A 243 34.04 -25.70 6.56
C HIS A 243 33.21 -25.63 7.83
N THR A 244 33.57 -26.44 8.82
CA THR A 244 32.93 -26.42 10.15
C THR A 244 33.27 -25.12 10.90
N ASN A 245 32.42 -24.72 11.85
CA ASN A 245 32.67 -23.52 12.67
C ASN A 245 34.04 -23.54 13.36
N GLN A 246 34.52 -24.73 13.76
CA GLN A 246 35.83 -24.89 14.40
C GLN A 246 36.99 -24.68 13.41
N GLU A 247 36.86 -25.16 12.18
CA GLU A 247 37.86 -24.94 11.12
C GLU A 247 37.90 -23.47 10.71
N ILE A 248 36.74 -22.83 10.52
CA ILE A 248 36.64 -21.39 10.26
C ILE A 248 37.27 -20.60 11.42
N LEU A 249 36.99 -20.99 12.67
CA LEU A 249 37.64 -20.37 13.85
C LEU A 249 39.16 -20.50 13.82
N ASN A 250 39.69 -21.66 13.43
CA ASN A 250 41.15 -21.87 13.34
C ASN A 250 41.76 -20.96 12.26
N MET A 251 41.12 -20.86 11.09
CA MET A 251 41.55 -19.95 10.02
C MET A 251 41.51 -18.48 10.46
N THR A 252 40.39 -18.04 11.05
CA THR A 252 40.24 -16.69 11.62
C THR A 252 41.33 -16.39 12.64
N ARG A 253 41.61 -17.31 13.56
CA ARG A 253 42.67 -17.13 14.57
C ARG A 253 44.03 -16.97 13.94
N THR A 254 44.37 -17.76 12.93
CA THR A 254 45.64 -17.64 12.20
C THR A 254 45.76 -16.26 11.56
N PHE A 255 44.77 -15.87 10.76
CA PHE A 255 44.76 -14.57 10.10
C PHE A 255 44.86 -13.42 11.10
N CYS A 256 43.96 -13.38 12.08
CA CYS A 256 43.91 -12.29 13.06
C CYS A 256 45.19 -12.20 13.90
N THR A 257 45.77 -13.34 14.30
CA THR A 257 47.03 -13.36 15.06
C THR A 257 48.18 -12.79 14.24
N ALA A 258 48.30 -13.15 12.96
CA ALA A 258 49.34 -12.62 12.09
C ALA A 258 49.25 -11.09 11.94
N ILE A 259 48.05 -10.56 11.69
CA ILE A 259 47.82 -9.11 11.58
C ILE A 259 48.10 -8.38 12.91
N GLN A 260 47.68 -8.96 14.04
CA GLN A 260 47.93 -8.39 15.38
C GLN A 260 49.42 -8.38 15.72
N ASN A 261 50.15 -9.46 15.40
CA ASN A 261 51.59 -9.55 15.63
C ASN A 261 52.39 -8.53 14.81
N ALA A 262 51.87 -8.14 13.64
CA ALA A 262 52.41 -7.05 12.83
C ALA A 262 52.05 -5.64 13.36
N GLY A 263 51.29 -5.55 14.47
CA GLY A 263 50.96 -4.30 15.14
C GLY A 263 49.70 -3.60 14.63
N TYR A 264 48.88 -4.26 13.83
CA TYR A 264 47.65 -3.70 13.27
C TYR A 264 46.41 -4.14 14.05
N ASN A 265 45.42 -3.26 14.16
CA ASN A 265 44.09 -3.63 14.63
C ASN A 265 43.43 -4.53 13.57
N VAL A 266 42.85 -5.65 14.00
CA VAL A 266 42.14 -6.59 13.13
C VAL A 266 40.73 -6.82 13.63
N GLY A 267 39.79 -6.98 12.70
CA GLY A 267 38.41 -7.37 12.96
C GLY A 267 37.92 -8.38 11.93
N VAL A 268 36.65 -8.78 12.06
CA VAL A 268 36.00 -9.70 11.13
C VAL A 268 34.78 -9.02 10.52
N TYR A 269 34.62 -9.17 9.22
CA TYR A 269 33.40 -8.84 8.51
C TYR A 269 32.64 -10.12 8.16
N ALA A 270 31.32 -10.08 8.34
CA ALA A 270 30.40 -11.09 7.83
C ALA A 270 28.95 -10.57 7.91
N ASN A 271 28.02 -11.26 7.25
CA ASN A 271 26.60 -10.97 7.44
C ASN A 271 26.09 -11.47 8.80
N LYS A 272 24.90 -10.97 9.21
CA LYS A 272 24.26 -11.39 10.46
C LYS A 272 24.09 -12.91 10.57
N TYR A 273 23.79 -13.61 9.47
CA TYR A 273 23.62 -15.06 9.47
C TYR A 273 24.91 -15.78 9.84
N TRP A 274 26.04 -15.42 9.22
CA TRP A 274 27.35 -15.97 9.56
C TRP A 274 27.70 -15.70 11.02
N PHE A 275 27.50 -14.48 11.52
CA PHE A 275 27.72 -14.16 12.94
C PHE A 275 26.79 -14.87 13.94
N THR A 276 25.68 -15.46 13.47
CA THR A 276 24.73 -16.17 14.33
C THR A 276 24.74 -17.68 14.14
N SER A 277 25.33 -18.20 13.06
CA SER A 277 25.33 -19.63 12.72
C SER A 277 26.73 -20.24 12.55
N LYS A 278 27.71 -19.48 12.03
CA LYS A 278 29.07 -19.97 11.74
C LYS A 278 30.14 -19.39 12.68
N LEU A 279 30.09 -18.09 12.95
CA LEU A 279 31.08 -17.35 13.74
C LEU A 279 30.63 -17.18 15.20
N THR A 280 30.27 -18.29 15.85
CA THR A 280 29.56 -18.30 17.14
C THR A 280 30.46 -18.41 18.36
N ASP A 281 31.73 -18.79 18.19
CA ASP A 281 32.71 -18.95 19.27
C ASP A 281 32.95 -17.61 20.01
N SER A 282 33.22 -17.68 21.31
CA SER A 282 33.46 -16.48 22.12
C SER A 282 34.70 -15.70 21.70
N TYR A 283 35.63 -16.29 20.96
CA TYR A 283 36.75 -15.58 20.34
C TYR A 283 36.28 -14.40 19.48
N TYR A 284 35.20 -14.53 18.73
CA TYR A 284 34.67 -13.43 17.91
C TYR A 284 34.14 -12.24 18.75
N ASP A 285 33.86 -12.44 20.04
CA ASP A 285 33.50 -11.36 20.96
C ASP A 285 34.70 -10.52 21.40
N THR A 286 35.92 -11.02 21.20
CA THR A 286 37.17 -10.28 21.43
C THR A 286 37.55 -9.38 20.24
N LEU A 287 36.95 -9.61 19.07
CA LEU A 287 37.31 -8.92 17.82
C LEU A 287 36.27 -7.85 17.44
N PRO A 288 36.70 -6.70 16.89
CA PRO A 288 35.81 -5.78 16.20
C PRO A 288 35.00 -6.51 15.14
N LYS A 289 33.67 -6.42 15.24
CA LYS A 289 32.76 -6.98 14.24
C LYS A 289 32.27 -5.88 13.30
N TRP A 290 32.42 -6.11 12.01
CA TRP A 290 31.75 -5.36 10.96
C TRP A 290 30.61 -6.21 10.42
N VAL A 291 29.40 -5.90 10.85
CA VAL A 291 28.22 -6.74 10.59
C VAL A 291 27.46 -6.22 9.39
N ALA A 292 27.22 -7.06 8.39
CA ALA A 292 26.31 -6.74 7.30
C ALA A 292 24.87 -7.18 7.61
N GLN A 293 23.95 -6.23 7.51
CA GLN A 293 22.50 -6.49 7.50
C GLN A 293 21.80 -5.34 6.77
N TYR A 294 21.30 -5.59 5.56
CA TYR A 294 20.61 -4.58 4.76
C TYR A 294 19.19 -4.36 5.26
N ASN A 295 19.02 -3.38 6.14
CA ASN A 295 17.76 -3.11 6.82
C ASN A 295 17.76 -1.69 7.42
N SER A 296 16.61 -1.16 7.84
CA SER A 296 16.51 0.12 8.55
C SER A 296 17.16 0.13 9.94
N LYS A 297 17.46 -1.05 10.50
CA LYS A 297 18.16 -1.23 11.77
C LYS A 297 18.97 -2.53 11.78
N CYS A 298 20.17 -2.49 12.35
CA CYS A 298 20.91 -3.70 12.70
C CYS A 298 20.27 -4.40 13.90
N THR A 299 19.91 -5.66 13.72
CA THR A 299 19.26 -6.52 14.72
C THR A 299 20.19 -7.61 15.26
N TYR A 300 21.49 -7.49 14.99
CA TYR A 300 22.49 -8.34 15.63
C TYR A 300 22.57 -8.01 17.12
N ALA A 301 22.52 -9.05 17.96
CA ALA A 301 22.28 -8.90 19.39
C ALA A 301 23.54 -8.59 20.22
N LYS A 302 24.72 -9.02 19.75
CA LYS A 302 26.00 -8.77 20.44
C LYS A 302 26.60 -7.43 20.02
N GLU A 303 27.67 -7.00 20.70
CA GLU A 303 28.41 -5.80 20.30
C GLU A 303 29.02 -5.94 18.91
N TYR A 304 29.00 -4.83 18.16
CA TYR A 304 29.62 -4.67 16.85
C TYR A 304 30.21 -3.26 16.71
N MET A 305 31.30 -3.14 15.95
CA MET A 305 31.99 -1.88 15.70
C MET A 305 31.32 -1.12 14.57
N MET A 306 30.97 -1.82 13.50
CA MET A 306 30.51 -1.23 12.26
C MET A 306 29.33 -2.01 11.72
N TRP A 307 28.41 -1.31 11.06
CA TRP A 307 27.24 -1.89 10.42
C TRP A 307 27.20 -1.50 8.95
N GLN A 308 27.25 -2.48 8.05
CA GLN A 308 26.94 -2.30 6.64
C GLN A 308 25.42 -2.43 6.45
N CYS A 309 24.77 -1.32 6.12
CA CYS A 309 23.31 -1.16 6.16
C CYS A 309 22.63 -1.18 4.79
N ALA A 310 23.39 -1.01 3.70
CA ALA A 310 22.91 -1.06 2.33
C ALA A 310 24.05 -1.35 1.35
N ASP A 311 23.75 -1.98 0.22
CA ASP A 311 24.63 -2.20 -0.94
C ASP A 311 24.34 -1.25 -2.12
N ASN A 312 23.19 -0.58 -2.08
CA ASN A 312 22.67 0.24 -3.18
C ASN A 312 22.77 1.75 -2.91
N GLY A 313 23.69 2.15 -2.04
CA GLY A 313 23.90 3.54 -1.65
C GLY A 313 24.37 4.42 -2.81
N ARG A 314 24.16 5.73 -2.67
CA ARG A 314 24.62 6.76 -3.60
C ARG A 314 25.50 7.76 -2.88
N VAL A 315 26.73 7.95 -3.40
CA VAL A 315 27.69 8.92 -2.90
C VAL A 315 28.13 9.80 -4.06
N ASN A 316 28.11 11.11 -3.84
CA ASN A 316 28.54 12.07 -4.86
C ASN A 316 30.03 11.84 -5.18
N GLY A 317 30.33 11.58 -6.46
CA GLY A 317 31.67 11.24 -6.93
C GLY A 317 31.87 9.78 -7.30
N ILE A 318 30.89 8.90 -7.01
CA ILE A 318 30.92 7.49 -7.41
C ILE A 318 29.71 7.21 -8.31
N GLY A 319 29.97 6.69 -9.52
CA GLY A 319 28.92 6.46 -10.52
C GLY A 319 28.14 5.16 -10.33
N THR A 320 28.68 4.22 -9.57
CA THR A 320 28.07 2.92 -9.28
C THR A 320 27.23 2.96 -8.00
N ASN A 321 26.64 1.83 -7.63
CA ASN A 321 26.18 1.63 -6.26
C ASN A 321 27.38 1.53 -5.31
N VAL A 322 27.15 1.85 -4.03
CA VAL A 322 28.18 1.89 -2.99
C VAL A 322 27.61 1.32 -1.70
N ASP A 323 28.39 0.48 -1.04
CA ASP A 323 28.05 -0.08 0.26
C ASP A 323 28.14 1.00 1.35
N ILE A 324 27.07 1.16 2.14
CA ILE A 324 26.95 2.21 3.16
C ILE A 324 27.14 1.63 4.56
N ASN A 325 28.03 2.25 5.33
CA ASN A 325 28.42 1.81 6.66
C ASN A 325 28.19 2.88 7.71
N PHE A 326 27.87 2.45 8.93
CA PHE A 326 27.93 3.30 10.12
C PHE A 326 28.92 2.73 11.13
N LEU A 327 29.82 3.59 11.59
CA LEU A 327 30.64 3.33 12.76
C LEU A 327 29.77 3.49 14.01
N MET A 328 29.67 2.44 14.80
CA MET A 328 28.85 2.39 16.01
C MET A 328 29.68 2.50 17.28
N LYS A 329 30.99 2.21 17.18
CA LYS A 329 31.94 2.24 18.30
C LYS A 329 33.30 2.72 17.81
N SER A 330 33.83 3.80 18.41
CA SER A 330 35.08 4.44 17.98
C SER A 330 36.35 3.72 18.43
N SER A 331 36.25 2.81 19.40
CA SER A 331 37.36 1.97 19.86
C SER A 331 36.89 0.59 20.30
N TRP A 332 37.72 -0.42 20.06
CA TRP A 332 37.48 -1.78 20.53
C TRP A 332 38.48 -2.13 21.61
N ASN A 333 38.07 -2.03 22.87
CA ASN A 333 38.91 -2.43 23.99
C ASN A 333 38.72 -3.92 24.22
N ASN A 334 39.79 -4.68 23.98
CA ASN A 334 39.83 -6.11 24.25
C ASN A 334 40.07 -6.36 25.76
N SER A 335 39.06 -6.05 26.57
CA SER A 335 39.06 -6.35 28.01
C SER A 335 37.96 -7.36 28.28
N GLY A 336 38.26 -8.63 28.04
CA GLY A 336 37.45 -9.72 28.57
C GLY A 336 37.35 -9.62 30.09
N ASN A 337 36.17 -9.94 30.61
CA ASN A 337 35.83 -10.13 32.03
C ASN A 337 37.03 -10.32 32.96
N ASN A 338 37.27 -9.35 33.84
CA ASN A 338 37.78 -9.63 35.16
C ASN A 338 36.90 -8.91 36.18
N SER A 339 36.08 -9.69 36.89
CA SER A 339 35.41 -9.23 38.09
C SER A 339 36.49 -8.97 39.13
N GLY A 340 36.84 -7.70 39.33
CA GLY A 340 37.84 -7.26 40.29
C GLY A 340 37.50 -5.85 40.73
N ASN A 341 36.97 -5.73 41.94
CA ASN A 341 36.79 -4.49 42.68
C ASN A 341 37.94 -3.51 42.45
N ASN A 342 37.62 -2.27 42.09
CA ASN A 342 38.43 -1.16 42.56
C ASN A 342 37.57 0.09 42.81
N SER A 343 37.36 0.37 44.10
CA SER A 343 37.06 1.72 44.58
C SER A 343 38.23 2.64 44.26
N GLY A 344 37.97 3.85 43.76
CA GLY A 344 38.94 4.94 43.86
C GLY A 344 38.97 5.96 42.73
N ASN A 345 38.11 6.97 42.84
CA ASN A 345 38.30 8.39 42.53
C ASN A 345 38.46 8.93 41.09
N ASN A 346 37.44 9.75 40.76
CA ASN A 346 37.47 11.10 40.18
C ASN A 346 37.88 11.34 38.71
N SER A 347 36.85 11.50 37.87
CA SER A 347 36.64 12.76 37.15
C SER A 347 35.16 12.91 36.76
N SER A 348 34.59 14.06 37.10
CA SER A 348 33.20 14.45 36.88
C SER A 348 32.88 14.63 35.40
N ASP A 349 32.09 13.72 34.84
CA ASP A 349 31.21 13.99 33.69
C ASP A 349 29.99 13.06 33.78
N SER A 350 29.11 13.32 34.75
CA SER A 350 27.83 12.62 34.84
C SER A 350 26.94 13.12 33.70
N LYS A 351 27.07 12.50 32.53
CA LYS A 351 26.22 12.76 31.37
C LYS A 351 24.74 12.71 31.79
N LEU A 352 24.04 13.84 31.63
CA LEU A 352 22.61 13.96 31.94
C LEU A 352 21.83 12.86 31.21
N ASN A 353 20.93 12.19 31.93
CA ASN A 353 20.10 11.11 31.42
C ASN A 353 18.69 11.21 32.01
N GLY A 354 17.69 10.75 31.25
CA GLY A 354 16.30 10.70 31.70
C GLY A 354 15.55 12.03 31.56
N TRP A 355 14.38 12.10 32.22
CA TRP A 355 13.51 13.27 32.18
C TRP A 355 14.11 14.45 32.93
N GLN A 356 14.07 15.64 32.32
CA GLN A 356 14.54 16.88 32.89
C GLN A 356 13.50 17.99 32.71
N MET A 357 13.43 18.90 33.68
CA MET A 357 12.59 20.10 33.63
C MET A 357 13.48 21.33 33.57
N GLU A 358 13.36 22.11 32.50
CA GLU A 358 14.11 23.35 32.31
C GLU A 358 13.15 24.46 31.86
N GLY A 359 13.08 25.56 32.61
CA GLY A 359 12.22 26.70 32.25
C GLY A 359 10.74 26.35 32.07
N GLY A 360 10.23 25.39 32.85
CA GLY A 360 8.84 24.92 32.78
C GLY A 360 8.54 23.97 31.61
N LYS A 361 9.55 23.58 30.83
CA LYS A 361 9.42 22.64 29.71
C LYS A 361 10.08 21.31 30.03
N ARG A 362 9.49 20.22 29.55
CA ARG A 362 10.02 18.86 29.73
C ARG A 362 10.93 18.46 28.57
N TYR A 363 12.07 17.87 28.91
CA TYR A 363 13.07 17.32 27.99
C TYR A 363 13.39 15.90 28.41
N TYR A 364 13.92 15.11 27.49
CA TYR A 364 14.50 13.81 27.81
C TYR A 364 15.93 13.76 27.30
N TYR A 365 16.84 13.30 28.14
CA TYR A 365 18.26 13.20 27.81
C TYR A 365 18.69 11.74 27.66
N GLN A 366 19.50 11.48 26.64
CA GLN A 366 20.22 10.22 26.46
C GLN A 366 21.70 10.51 26.24
N ASN A 367 22.55 9.94 27.09
CA ASN A 367 24.00 10.07 27.10
C ASN A 367 24.49 11.53 27.10
N GLY A 368 23.81 12.41 27.83
CA GLY A 368 24.17 13.82 27.95
C GLY A 368 23.55 14.73 26.89
N PHE A 369 22.80 14.19 25.93
CA PHE A 369 22.18 14.96 24.85
C PHE A 369 20.66 14.98 24.96
N LYS A 370 20.05 16.13 24.66
CA LYS A 370 18.59 16.25 24.51
C LYS A 370 18.12 15.42 23.32
N VAL A 371 17.04 14.66 23.52
CA VAL A 371 16.29 14.07 22.43
C VAL A 371 15.53 15.19 21.71
N CYS A 372 15.80 15.37 20.43
CA CYS A 372 15.22 16.43 19.59
C CYS A 372 14.69 15.86 18.27
N ASN A 373 13.63 16.45 17.72
CA ASN A 373 12.97 16.05 16.46
C ASN A 373 12.58 14.57 16.39
N LEU A 374 12.36 13.91 17.53
CA LEU A 374 12.21 12.47 17.60
C LEU A 374 10.95 12.08 18.38
N GLY A 375 10.21 11.13 17.81
CA GLY A 375 9.23 10.37 18.56
C GLY A 375 9.95 9.18 19.19
N ILE A 376 9.84 8.98 20.50
CA ILE A 376 10.51 7.88 21.22
C ILE A 376 9.60 7.29 22.29
N LYS A 377 9.69 5.97 22.48
CA LYS A 377 8.98 5.27 23.55
C LYS A 377 9.79 5.30 24.85
N ILE A 378 9.20 5.84 25.90
CA ILE A 378 9.77 5.96 27.24
C ILE A 378 8.73 5.43 28.23
N ASP A 379 9.13 4.50 29.10
CA ASP A 379 8.26 3.93 30.15
C ASP A 379 6.89 3.46 29.65
N GLY A 380 6.86 2.86 28.45
CA GLY A 380 5.64 2.31 27.86
C GLY A 380 4.84 3.27 26.98
N TYR A 381 5.14 4.57 26.99
CA TYR A 381 4.41 5.60 26.22
C TYR A 381 5.28 6.23 25.14
N TRP A 382 4.68 6.57 24.00
CA TRP A 382 5.35 7.33 22.95
C TRP A 382 5.23 8.83 23.21
N TYR A 383 6.37 9.52 23.19
CA TYR A 383 6.47 10.97 23.30
C TYR A 383 7.07 11.54 22.02
N TYR A 384 6.83 12.83 21.74
CA TYR A 384 7.51 13.55 20.68
C TYR A 384 8.20 14.80 21.22
N PHE A 385 9.44 14.99 20.79
CA PHE A 385 10.26 16.16 21.13
C PHE A 385 10.53 16.97 19.87
N ASP A 386 10.36 18.29 19.93
CA ASP A 386 10.63 19.18 18.79
C ASP A 386 12.13 19.44 18.57
N ALA A 387 12.45 20.33 17.64
CA ALA A 387 13.83 20.68 17.29
C ALA A 387 14.65 21.25 18.46
N SER A 388 13.99 21.85 19.45
CA SER A 388 14.63 22.35 20.67
C SER A 388 14.71 21.31 21.78
N GLY A 389 14.15 20.12 21.55
CA GLY A 389 14.07 19.02 22.51
C GLY A 389 12.90 19.14 23.48
N VAL A 390 11.96 20.05 23.23
CA VAL A 390 10.79 20.24 24.09
C VAL A 390 9.77 19.16 23.76
N MET A 391 9.38 18.40 24.77
CA MET A 391 8.30 17.41 24.69
C MET A 391 6.97 18.10 24.35
N LYS A 392 6.23 17.57 23.37
CA LYS A 392 4.94 18.11 22.93
C LYS A 392 3.76 17.50 23.68
N GLN A 393 2.74 18.33 23.91
CA GLN A 393 1.49 18.03 24.61
C GLN A 393 0.35 18.69 23.85
N ASN A 394 -0.84 18.06 23.85
CA ASN A 394 -2.02 18.52 23.10
C ASN A 394 -1.65 18.92 21.67
N TYR A 395 -0.94 18.04 20.98
CA TYR A 395 -0.21 18.38 19.77
C TYR A 395 -0.48 17.40 18.64
N TRP A 396 -0.96 17.94 17.52
CA TRP A 396 -1.01 17.25 16.24
C TRP A 396 0.36 17.22 15.60
N ARG A 397 0.87 16.01 15.36
CA ARG A 397 2.10 15.78 14.61
C ARG A 397 1.78 15.18 13.26
N GLN A 398 2.25 15.82 12.20
CA GLN A 398 2.31 15.20 10.88
C GLN A 398 3.70 14.60 10.66
N LYS A 399 3.75 13.33 10.25
CA LYS A 399 4.99 12.62 9.87
C LYS A 399 4.67 11.67 8.74
N ASP A 400 5.44 11.71 7.65
CA ASP A 400 5.27 10.79 6.50
C ASP A 400 3.85 10.77 5.90
N GLY A 401 3.17 11.93 5.93
CA GLY A 401 1.79 12.09 5.47
C GLY A 401 0.73 11.56 6.45
N GLN A 402 1.14 10.92 7.55
CA GLN A 402 0.29 10.42 8.63
C GLN A 402 0.15 11.45 9.75
N LEU A 403 -0.95 11.37 10.50
CA LEU A 403 -1.26 12.26 11.61
C LEU A 403 -1.31 11.46 12.92
N TYR A 404 -0.72 12.04 13.95
CA TYR A 404 -0.65 11.50 15.31
C TYR A 404 -1.05 12.60 16.28
N TYR A 405 -1.61 12.22 17.42
CA TYR A 405 -1.92 13.18 18.48
C TYR A 405 -1.28 12.76 19.80
N TYR A 406 -0.64 13.74 20.45
CA TYR A 406 -0.06 13.60 21.79
C TYR A 406 -0.95 14.33 22.78
N ASP A 407 -1.39 13.61 23.81
CA ASP A 407 -2.31 14.09 24.84
C ASP A 407 -1.68 15.15 25.76
N ALA A 408 -2.41 15.54 26.81
CA ALA A 408 -1.96 16.54 27.77
C ALA A 408 -0.73 16.11 28.57
N ASP A 409 -0.46 14.81 28.73
CA ASP A 409 0.73 14.29 29.40
C ASP A 409 1.91 14.07 28.42
N GLY A 410 1.63 14.18 27.12
CA GLY A 410 2.57 14.00 26.02
C GLY A 410 2.59 12.57 25.50
N HIS A 411 1.62 11.73 25.86
CA HIS A 411 1.50 10.38 25.36
C HIS A 411 0.77 10.37 24.01
N MET A 412 1.29 9.61 23.06
CA MET A 412 0.62 9.38 21.79
C MET A 412 -0.59 8.47 21.99
N TYR A 413 -1.75 8.82 21.45
CA TYR A 413 -2.89 7.90 21.40
C TYR A 413 -2.57 6.68 20.54
N GLN A 414 -2.93 5.49 21.02
CA GLN A 414 -2.81 4.23 20.30
C GLN A 414 -4.00 3.33 20.63
N ASN A 415 -4.58 2.67 19.63
CA ASN A 415 -5.78 1.83 19.74
C ASN A 415 -6.96 2.51 20.47
N ALA A 416 -7.05 3.84 20.38
CA ALA A 416 -7.93 4.64 21.22
C ALA A 416 -8.72 5.65 20.40
N GLY A 417 -9.95 5.89 20.82
CA GLY A 417 -10.75 7.02 20.36
C GLY A 417 -10.54 8.21 21.28
N ALA A 418 -10.48 9.41 20.72
CA ALA A 418 -10.33 10.65 21.49
C ALA A 418 -11.22 11.75 20.93
N GLN A 419 -11.81 12.54 21.83
CA GLN A 419 -12.50 13.76 21.45
C GLN A 419 -11.52 14.93 21.53
N ILE A 420 -11.27 15.58 20.40
CA ILE A 420 -10.30 16.68 20.27
C ILE A 420 -11.03 17.81 19.55
N ASP A 421 -11.06 19.00 20.17
CA ASP A 421 -11.74 20.19 19.64
C ASP A 421 -13.20 19.95 19.21
N GLY A 422 -13.91 19.09 19.94
CA GLY A 422 -15.32 18.75 19.71
C GLY A 422 -15.55 17.58 18.76
N TYR A 423 -14.54 17.12 18.01
CA TYR A 423 -14.65 16.02 17.07
C TYR A 423 -14.07 14.72 17.62
N TRP A 424 -14.66 13.59 17.23
CA TRP A 424 -14.17 12.26 17.59
C TRP A 424 -13.21 11.71 16.54
N TYR A 425 -12.03 11.32 16.98
CA TYR A 425 -10.99 10.69 16.19
C TYR A 425 -10.72 9.27 16.68
N TYR A 426 -10.02 8.48 15.88
CA TYR A 426 -9.48 7.19 16.32
C TYR A 426 -8.06 7.00 15.82
N PHE A 427 -7.20 6.50 16.69
CA PHE A 427 -5.80 6.23 16.43
C PHE A 427 -5.56 4.72 16.50
N ASP A 428 -4.93 4.17 15.47
CA ASP A 428 -4.66 2.74 15.37
C ASP A 428 -3.53 2.27 16.32
N ALA A 429 -3.10 1.01 16.19
CA ALA A 429 -2.06 0.44 17.04
C ALA A 429 -0.70 1.17 16.94
N ASN A 430 -0.42 1.81 15.81
CA ASN A 430 0.79 2.60 15.59
C ASN A 430 0.58 4.08 15.92
N GLY A 431 -0.62 4.45 16.38
CA GLY A 431 -1.04 5.82 16.69
C GLY A 431 -1.37 6.66 15.48
N VAL A 432 -1.52 6.04 14.30
CA VAL A 432 -1.93 6.75 13.09
C VAL A 432 -3.43 7.02 13.17
N MET A 433 -3.80 8.28 12.97
CA MET A 433 -5.19 8.71 12.91
C MET A 433 -5.89 8.08 11.69
N LYS A 434 -7.04 7.44 11.92
CA LYS A 434 -7.95 7.01 10.86
C LYS A 434 -8.54 8.23 10.15
N ARG A 435 -8.46 8.24 8.82
CA ARG A 435 -9.10 9.21 7.93
C ARG A 435 -9.39 8.57 6.58
N ASN A 436 -10.44 9.01 5.90
CA ASN A 436 -10.95 8.38 4.68
C ASN A 436 -11.03 6.86 4.79
N SER A 437 -11.46 6.34 5.95
CA SER A 437 -11.27 4.92 6.25
C SER A 437 -12.32 4.36 7.19
N TRP A 438 -12.59 3.08 6.99
CA TRP A 438 -13.47 2.28 7.82
C TRP A 438 -12.77 1.77 9.07
N ARG A 439 -13.58 1.54 10.10
CA ARG A 439 -13.24 0.80 11.30
C ARG A 439 -14.41 -0.11 11.66
N GLU A 440 -14.10 -1.40 11.79
CA GLU A 440 -15.03 -2.37 12.37
C GLU A 440 -14.74 -2.51 13.87
N LYS A 441 -15.81 -2.60 14.66
CA LYS A 441 -15.74 -2.93 16.08
C LYS A 441 -17.02 -3.66 16.50
N ASP A 442 -16.87 -4.87 17.01
CA ASP A 442 -17.96 -5.71 17.50
C ASP A 442 -19.04 -5.96 16.42
N GLY A 443 -18.61 -6.11 15.16
CA GLY A 443 -19.49 -6.29 14.00
C GLY A 443 -20.16 -5.00 13.50
N LEU A 444 -19.92 -3.86 14.14
CA LEU A 444 -20.45 -2.56 13.74
C LEU A 444 -19.42 -1.78 12.93
N GLN A 445 -19.88 -1.10 11.88
CA GLN A 445 -19.03 -0.32 10.98
C GLN A 445 -19.13 1.18 11.28
N TYR A 446 -17.96 1.82 11.34
CA TYR A 446 -17.78 3.25 11.59
C TYR A 446 -16.88 3.83 10.49
N TYR A 447 -17.09 5.09 10.14
CA TYR A 447 -16.29 5.77 9.11
C TYR A 447 -15.70 7.08 9.63
N TYR A 448 -14.43 7.31 9.29
CA TYR A 448 -13.71 8.54 9.57
C TYR A 448 -13.48 9.28 8.26
N ASP A 449 -13.92 10.55 8.21
CA ASP A 449 -13.89 11.39 7.01
C ASP A 449 -12.47 11.83 6.63
N ALA A 450 -12.35 12.75 5.67
CA ALA A 450 -11.06 13.22 5.16
C ALA A 450 -10.19 13.93 6.21
N ASP A 451 -10.84 14.59 7.17
CA ASP A 451 -10.20 15.28 8.28
C ASP A 451 -9.97 14.34 9.48
N GLY A 452 -10.55 13.13 9.43
CA GLY A 452 -10.44 12.10 10.47
C GLY A 452 -11.56 12.16 11.50
N HIS A 453 -12.62 12.92 11.25
CA HIS A 453 -13.77 12.98 12.12
C HIS A 453 -14.66 11.77 11.93
N LEU A 454 -15.15 11.22 13.04
CA LEU A 454 -16.14 10.17 13.04
C LEU A 454 -17.45 10.68 12.43
N SER A 455 -17.92 10.01 11.39
CA SER A 455 -19.14 10.36 10.67
C SER A 455 -20.38 10.09 11.52
N MET A 456 -21.22 11.12 11.70
CA MET A 456 -22.41 11.08 12.56
C MET A 456 -23.57 11.81 11.87
N HIS A 457 -24.75 11.20 11.88
CA HIS A 457 -25.98 11.78 11.33
C HIS A 457 -25.83 12.28 9.88
N ILE A 458 -25.12 11.51 9.04
CA ILE A 458 -24.71 11.94 7.70
C ILE A 458 -24.81 10.79 6.69
N GLY A 459 -25.16 11.14 5.45
CA GLY A 459 -25.06 10.24 4.29
C GLY A 459 -23.78 10.52 3.52
N LEU A 460 -23.02 9.49 3.16
CA LEU A 460 -21.74 9.61 2.46
C LEU A 460 -21.70 8.70 1.23
N LEU A 461 -21.22 9.22 0.11
CA LEU A 461 -20.92 8.44 -1.09
C LEU A 461 -19.51 7.86 -0.99
N LEU A 462 -19.40 6.57 -0.75
CA LEU A 462 -18.13 5.86 -0.55
C LEU A 462 -18.04 4.71 -1.56
N HIS A 463 -16.94 4.64 -2.31
CA HIS A 463 -16.71 3.59 -3.33
C HIS A 463 -17.88 3.38 -4.31
N GLY A 464 -18.61 4.45 -4.64
CA GLY A 464 -19.73 4.42 -5.59
C GLY A 464 -21.09 4.12 -4.97
N TYR A 465 -21.18 3.88 -3.66
CA TYR A 465 -22.44 3.62 -2.97
C TYR A 465 -22.69 4.63 -1.85
N TRP A 466 -23.96 5.01 -1.67
CA TRP A 466 -24.37 5.84 -0.55
C TRP A 466 -24.53 4.98 0.71
N HIS A 467 -23.88 5.39 1.79
CA HIS A 467 -24.01 4.84 3.14
C HIS A 467 -24.63 5.89 4.07
N TYR A 468 -25.27 5.45 5.15
CA TYR A 468 -25.83 6.34 6.16
C TYR A 468 -25.38 5.96 7.57
N PHE A 469 -24.91 6.97 8.32
CA PHE A 469 -24.52 6.87 9.71
C PHE A 469 -25.53 7.63 10.56
N ASP A 470 -26.13 6.98 11.55
CA ASP A 470 -27.12 7.61 12.42
C ASP A 470 -26.47 8.42 13.55
N SER A 471 -27.29 8.89 14.50
CA SER A 471 -26.81 9.57 15.71
C SER A 471 -26.02 8.65 16.65
N SER A 472 -26.09 7.34 16.46
CA SER A 472 -25.29 6.36 17.20
C SER A 472 -23.95 6.08 16.51
N VAL A 473 -23.60 6.86 15.46
CA VAL A 473 -22.37 6.80 14.65
C VAL A 473 -22.13 5.50 13.90
N VAL A 474 -23.12 4.61 13.88
CA VAL A 474 -23.03 3.29 13.24
C VAL A 474 -23.63 3.36 11.84
N MET A 475 -22.93 2.77 10.87
CA MET A 475 -23.46 2.58 9.52
C MET A 475 -24.71 1.70 9.56
N LYS A 476 -25.78 2.14 8.92
CA LYS A 476 -27.03 1.38 8.85
C LYS A 476 -27.02 0.32 7.74
N GLN A 477 -27.54 -0.85 8.09
CA GLN A 477 -27.71 -2.01 7.22
C GLN A 477 -29.14 -2.54 7.37
N ASN A 478 -29.72 -3.08 6.30
CA ASN A 478 -31.10 -3.56 6.23
C ASN A 478 -32.09 -2.55 6.85
N TYR A 479 -31.98 -1.29 6.45
CA TYR A 479 -32.56 -0.17 7.19
C TYR A 479 -33.36 0.76 6.28
N TRP A 480 -34.60 1.03 6.68
CA TRP A 480 -35.42 2.09 6.13
C TRP A 480 -35.07 3.42 6.78
N ARG A 481 -34.71 4.40 5.96
CA ARG A 481 -34.47 5.78 6.38
C ARG A 481 -35.56 6.67 5.81
N GLU A 482 -36.22 7.42 6.68
CA GLU A 482 -37.05 8.56 6.27
C GLU A 482 -36.23 9.85 6.34
N LYS A 483 -36.25 10.63 5.26
CA LYS A 483 -35.67 11.97 5.21
C LYS A 483 -36.58 12.84 4.35
N ASP A 484 -37.05 13.97 4.89
CA ASP A 484 -37.90 14.94 4.19
C ASP A 484 -39.16 14.31 3.55
N GLY A 485 -39.78 13.35 4.27
CA GLY A 485 -40.96 12.62 3.81
C GLY A 485 -40.70 11.59 2.70
N GLN A 486 -39.44 11.38 2.32
CA GLN A 486 -39.01 10.38 1.35
C GLN A 486 -38.38 9.18 2.06
N LEU A 487 -38.59 7.99 1.51
CA LEU A 487 -38.01 6.76 2.02
C LEU A 487 -36.87 6.27 1.15
N TYR A 488 -35.82 5.80 1.84
CA TYR A 488 -34.62 5.23 1.27
C TYR A 488 -34.38 3.89 1.97
N TYR A 489 -33.76 2.94 1.30
CA TYR A 489 -33.39 1.66 1.89
C TYR A 489 -31.91 1.37 1.68
N TYR A 490 -31.26 0.95 2.77
CA TYR A 490 -29.87 0.50 2.81
C TYR A 490 -29.85 -1.02 2.97
N ASP A 491 -29.17 -1.71 2.06
CA ASP A 491 -29.09 -3.17 2.03
C ASP A 491 -28.22 -3.76 3.17
N ALA A 492 -27.94 -5.06 3.11
CA ALA A 492 -27.15 -5.75 4.13
C ALA A 492 -25.69 -5.28 4.20
N ASP A 493 -25.15 -4.74 3.10
CA ASP A 493 -23.81 -4.16 3.04
C ASP A 493 -23.83 -2.65 3.40
N GLY A 494 -25.03 -2.08 3.58
CA GLY A 494 -25.24 -0.68 3.90
C GLY A 494 -25.22 0.23 2.67
N HIS A 495 -25.43 -0.32 1.47
CA HIS A 495 -25.56 0.44 0.24
C HIS A 495 -27.01 0.87 0.03
N MET A 496 -27.21 2.13 -0.31
CA MET A 496 -28.52 2.65 -0.69
C MET A 496 -28.91 2.13 -2.09
N TYR A 497 -30.12 1.58 -2.23
CA TYR A 497 -30.63 1.23 -3.56
C TYR A 497 -30.85 2.48 -4.42
N GLN A 498 -30.40 2.43 -5.67
CA GLN A 498 -30.63 3.46 -6.68
C GLN A 498 -30.91 2.81 -8.04
N ASN A 499 -31.85 3.36 -8.81
CA ASN A 499 -32.27 2.84 -10.11
C ASN A 499 -32.61 1.34 -10.12
N ALA A 500 -33.04 0.80 -8.98
CA ALA A 500 -33.13 -0.63 -8.76
C ALA A 500 -34.49 -1.02 -8.17
N GLY A 501 -34.96 -2.20 -8.56
CA GLY A 501 -36.05 -2.88 -7.87
C GLY A 501 -35.48 -3.85 -6.85
N ALA A 502 -36.02 -3.88 -5.64
CA ALA A 502 -35.56 -4.75 -4.57
C ALA A 502 -36.74 -5.40 -3.84
N GLN A 503 -36.57 -6.66 -3.43
CA GLN A 503 -37.54 -7.33 -2.56
C GLN A 503 -37.12 -7.16 -1.11
N ILE A 504 -37.96 -6.52 -0.31
CA ILE A 504 -37.72 -6.20 1.10
C ILE A 504 -38.95 -6.66 1.87
N ASP A 505 -38.75 -7.47 2.92
CA ASP A 505 -39.84 -8.01 3.77
C ASP A 505 -41.01 -8.64 2.99
N GLY A 506 -40.69 -9.28 1.86
CA GLY A 506 -41.65 -9.98 0.99
C GLY A 506 -42.28 -9.13 -0.11
N TYR A 507 -42.10 -7.81 -0.11
CA TYR A 507 -42.66 -6.90 -1.11
C TYR A 507 -41.58 -6.36 -2.05
N TRP A 508 -41.93 -6.17 -3.32
CA TRP A 508 -41.05 -5.54 -4.30
C TRP A 508 -41.24 -4.03 -4.29
N TYR A 509 -40.15 -3.29 -4.12
CA TYR A 509 -40.09 -1.83 -4.19
C TYR A 509 -39.25 -1.40 -5.40
N TYR A 510 -39.35 -0.13 -5.78
CA TYR A 510 -38.45 0.50 -6.75
C TYR A 510 -37.92 1.81 -6.21
N PHE A 511 -36.62 2.01 -6.37
CA PHE A 511 -35.88 3.20 -5.97
C PHE A 511 -35.37 3.91 -7.22
N ASP A 512 -35.63 5.21 -7.33
CA ASP A 512 -35.16 6.02 -8.47
C ASP A 512 -33.66 6.35 -8.39
N ALA A 513 -33.18 7.21 -9.30
CA ALA A 513 -31.78 7.58 -9.38
C ALA A 513 -31.24 8.25 -8.11
N ASN A 514 -32.10 8.90 -7.33
CA ASN A 514 -31.72 9.52 -6.06
C ASN A 514 -31.90 8.56 -4.87
N GLY A 515 -32.35 7.34 -5.14
CA GLY A 515 -32.66 6.32 -4.13
C GLY A 515 -33.99 6.53 -3.43
N VAL A 516 -34.86 7.40 -3.95
CA VAL A 516 -36.18 7.60 -3.39
C VAL A 516 -37.07 6.43 -3.79
N MET A 517 -37.65 5.78 -2.79
CA MET A 517 -38.63 4.72 -2.99
C MET A 517 -39.92 5.29 -3.62
N LYS A 518 -40.37 4.73 -4.74
CA LYS A 518 -41.54 5.24 -5.48
C LYS A 518 -42.85 4.66 -4.98
N ARG A 519 -43.87 5.51 -4.94
CA ARG A 519 -45.28 5.22 -4.57
C ARG A 519 -46.20 5.79 -5.62
N ASN A 520 -47.35 5.15 -5.81
CA ASN A 520 -48.35 5.53 -6.82
C ASN A 520 -47.69 5.81 -8.19
N PHE A 521 -46.82 4.90 -8.62
CA PHE A 521 -45.86 5.16 -9.68
C PHE A 521 -45.90 4.09 -10.76
N TRP A 522 -46.02 4.54 -12.01
CA TRP A 522 -45.85 3.71 -13.19
C TRP A 522 -44.39 3.64 -13.59
N ARG A 523 -43.90 2.44 -13.83
CA ARG A 523 -42.54 2.19 -14.30
C ARG A 523 -42.59 1.40 -15.60
N GLU A 524 -41.94 1.94 -16.62
CA GLU A 524 -41.61 1.20 -17.82
C GLU A 524 -40.24 0.54 -17.67
N LYS A 525 -40.14 -0.73 -18.06
CA LYS A 525 -38.88 -1.46 -18.13
C LYS A 525 -38.98 -2.48 -19.26
N ASP A 526 -38.06 -2.40 -20.22
CA ASP A 526 -37.97 -3.30 -21.37
C ASP A 526 -39.29 -3.37 -22.18
N GLY A 527 -39.99 -2.24 -22.32
CA GLY A 527 -41.28 -2.13 -22.99
C GLY A 527 -42.47 -2.68 -22.19
N LEU A 528 -42.25 -3.14 -20.95
CA LEU A 528 -43.29 -3.63 -20.05
C LEU A 528 -43.63 -2.58 -18.99
N GLN A 529 -44.91 -2.47 -18.66
CA GLN A 529 -45.43 -1.53 -17.66
C GLN A 529 -45.66 -2.23 -16.32
N TYR A 530 -45.24 -1.57 -15.25
CA TYR A 530 -45.36 -2.00 -13.86
C TYR A 530 -45.96 -0.87 -13.03
N TYR A 531 -46.66 -1.20 -11.94
CA TYR A 531 -47.23 -0.20 -11.04
C TYR A 531 -46.88 -0.48 -9.58
N TYR A 532 -46.39 0.55 -8.90
CA TYR A 532 -46.11 0.56 -7.46
C TYR A 532 -47.22 1.32 -6.73
N ASP A 533 -47.85 0.67 -5.75
CA ASP A 533 -49.02 1.18 -5.04
C ASP A 533 -48.71 2.32 -4.06
N ALA A 534 -49.69 2.71 -3.25
CA ALA A 534 -49.56 3.81 -2.30
C ALA A 534 -48.55 3.55 -1.18
N ASP A 535 -48.31 2.28 -0.85
CA ASP A 535 -47.30 1.88 0.13
C ASP A 535 -45.92 1.73 -0.52
N GLY A 536 -45.90 1.55 -1.85
CA GLY A 536 -44.71 1.41 -2.69
C GLY A 536 -44.46 -0.03 -3.15
N HIS A 537 -45.44 -0.92 -2.98
CA HIS A 537 -45.33 -2.32 -3.36
C HIS A 537 -45.68 -2.50 -4.84
N LEU A 538 -44.92 -3.35 -5.53
CA LEU A 538 -45.26 -3.77 -6.88
C LEU A 538 -46.60 -4.51 -6.87
N SER A 539 -47.53 -4.03 -7.66
CA SER A 539 -48.85 -4.63 -7.82
C SER A 539 -48.73 -5.91 -8.64
N MET A 540 -49.00 -7.06 -8.01
CA MET A 540 -48.89 -8.38 -8.65
C MET A 540 -50.17 -9.19 -8.49
N ASN A 541 -50.55 -9.91 -9.55
CA ASN A 541 -51.74 -10.76 -9.63
C ASN A 541 -53.04 -10.06 -9.20
N ILE A 542 -53.15 -8.76 -9.47
CA ILE A 542 -54.21 -7.90 -8.95
C ILE A 542 -54.79 -7.02 -10.07
N GLY A 543 -56.09 -6.76 -9.99
CA GLY A 543 -56.73 -5.73 -10.82
C GLY A 543 -56.85 -4.45 -10.01
N LEU A 544 -56.48 -3.30 -10.59
CA LEU A 544 -56.54 -1.99 -9.93
C LEU A 544 -57.28 -0.98 -10.80
N LEU A 545 -58.09 -0.14 -10.14
CA LEU A 545 -58.73 1.01 -10.78
C LEU A 545 -57.78 2.21 -10.68
N LEU A 546 -57.17 2.59 -11.79
CA LEU A 546 -56.19 3.68 -11.86
C LEU A 546 -56.68 4.69 -12.90
N HIS A 547 -56.75 5.97 -12.51
CA HIS A 547 -57.22 7.05 -13.38
C HIS A 547 -58.56 6.79 -14.11
N GLY A 548 -59.47 6.04 -13.47
CA GLY A 548 -60.80 5.74 -14.01
C GLY A 548 -60.90 4.45 -14.85
N TYR A 549 -59.79 3.74 -15.07
CA TYR A 549 -59.78 2.50 -15.84
C TYR A 549 -59.25 1.33 -15.00
N TRP A 550 -59.82 0.15 -15.22
CA TRP A 550 -59.33 -1.07 -14.59
C TRP A 550 -58.15 -1.63 -15.39
N HIS A 551 -57.02 -1.80 -14.72
CA HIS A 551 -55.82 -2.48 -15.24
C HIS A 551 -55.66 -3.83 -14.54
N TYR A 552 -54.95 -4.77 -15.18
CA TYR A 552 -54.56 -6.04 -14.56
C TYR A 552 -53.06 -6.27 -14.67
N PHE A 553 -52.46 -6.58 -13.52
CA PHE A 553 -51.07 -6.97 -13.40
C PHE A 553 -50.97 -8.45 -13.11
N ASP A 554 -50.15 -9.17 -13.87
CA ASP A 554 -49.97 -10.60 -13.69
C ASP A 554 -49.12 -10.96 -12.46
N GLN A 555 -48.82 -12.25 -12.29
CA GLN A 555 -48.02 -12.75 -11.17
C GLN A 555 -46.60 -12.15 -11.07
N ASN A 556 -46.09 -11.58 -12.16
CA ASN A 556 -44.78 -10.92 -12.22
C ASN A 556 -44.90 -9.39 -12.14
N GLY A 557 -46.12 -8.87 -11.93
CA GLY A 557 -46.41 -7.44 -11.87
C GLY A 557 -46.47 -6.74 -13.23
N VAL A 558 -46.48 -7.50 -14.33
CA VAL A 558 -46.55 -6.93 -15.68
C VAL A 558 -48.00 -6.58 -16.00
N MET A 559 -48.26 -5.33 -16.38
CA MET A 559 -49.56 -4.90 -16.87
C MET A 559 -49.89 -5.63 -18.18
N LYS A 560 -51.09 -6.23 -18.25
CA LYS A 560 -51.56 -6.92 -19.43
C LYS A 560 -52.31 -5.98 -20.38
N ILE A 561 -51.88 -6.01 -21.64
CA ILE A 561 -52.48 -5.30 -22.77
C ILE A 561 -52.90 -6.31 -23.84
N ASN A 562 -53.94 -5.99 -24.63
CA ASN A 562 -54.52 -6.85 -25.67
C ASN A 562 -54.78 -8.29 -25.18
N TYR A 563 -55.29 -8.42 -23.94
CA TYR A 563 -55.21 -9.66 -23.19
C TYR A 563 -56.58 -10.14 -22.69
N TRP A 564 -56.87 -11.41 -22.92
CA TRP A 564 -58.00 -12.11 -22.30
C TRP A 564 -57.61 -12.63 -20.92
N ARG A 565 -58.28 -12.12 -19.88
CA ARG A 565 -58.15 -12.63 -18.52
C ARG A 565 -59.33 -13.51 -18.17
N GLN A 566 -59.06 -14.68 -17.59
CA GLN A 566 -60.08 -15.51 -16.96
C GLN A 566 -59.92 -15.46 -15.43
N LYS A 567 -61.02 -15.19 -14.72
CA LYS A 567 -61.07 -15.17 -13.26
C LYS A 567 -62.43 -15.72 -12.81
N ASN A 568 -62.44 -16.72 -11.94
CA ASN A 568 -63.68 -17.32 -11.40
C ASN A 568 -64.70 -17.74 -12.49
N GLY A 569 -64.21 -18.30 -13.61
CA GLY A 569 -65.05 -18.70 -14.74
C GLY A 569 -65.54 -17.56 -15.64
N GLN A 570 -65.27 -16.30 -15.29
CA GLN A 570 -65.62 -15.11 -16.08
C GLN A 570 -64.43 -14.66 -16.93
N ARG A 571 -64.72 -14.07 -18.09
CA ARG A 571 -63.72 -13.57 -19.03
C ARG A 571 -63.81 -12.05 -19.14
N TYR A 572 -62.64 -11.41 -19.15
CA TYR A 572 -62.44 -9.97 -19.27
C TYR A 572 -61.44 -9.73 -20.39
N TYR A 573 -61.47 -8.55 -21.01
CA TYR A 573 -60.48 -8.17 -22.00
C TYR A 573 -59.92 -6.78 -21.69
N TYR A 574 -58.59 -6.68 -21.77
CA TYR A 574 -57.82 -5.45 -21.62
C TYR A 574 -57.33 -5.01 -22.99
N ASP A 575 -57.57 -3.75 -23.34
CA ASP A 575 -57.21 -3.17 -24.63
C ASP A 575 -55.70 -2.90 -24.78
N ALA A 576 -55.31 -2.20 -25.85
CA ALA A 576 -53.91 -1.90 -26.14
C ALA A 576 -53.24 -0.98 -25.11
N ASP A 577 -54.04 -0.18 -24.39
CA ASP A 577 -53.59 0.70 -23.30
C ASP A 577 -53.68 0.01 -21.93
N GLY A 578 -54.21 -1.23 -21.90
CA GLY A 578 -54.39 -2.02 -20.68
C GLY A 578 -55.65 -1.67 -19.91
N HIS A 579 -56.63 -1.02 -20.53
CA HIS A 579 -57.92 -0.72 -19.92
C HIS A 579 -58.90 -1.89 -20.14
N MET A 580 -59.59 -2.27 -19.08
CA MET A 580 -60.65 -3.28 -19.17
C MET A 580 -61.87 -2.71 -19.90
N TYR A 581 -62.37 -3.40 -20.93
CA TYR A 581 -63.62 -3.01 -21.57
C TYR A 581 -64.81 -3.18 -20.62
N GLN A 582 -65.62 -2.13 -20.49
CA GLN A 582 -66.87 -2.12 -19.72
C GLN A 582 -68.00 -1.50 -20.55
N ASN A 583 -69.20 -2.07 -20.42
CA ASN A 583 -70.45 -1.58 -21.01
C ASN A 583 -70.41 -1.31 -22.54
N GLN A 584 -69.69 -2.12 -23.30
CA GLN A 584 -69.53 -1.89 -24.73
C GLN A 584 -69.34 -3.17 -25.53
N GLY A 585 -69.68 -3.08 -26.82
CA GLY A 585 -69.41 -4.14 -27.78
C GLY A 585 -68.14 -3.78 -28.56
N VAL A 586 -67.23 -4.74 -28.72
CA VAL A 586 -65.92 -4.53 -29.34
C VAL A 586 -65.55 -5.71 -30.22
N GLU A 587 -64.80 -5.45 -31.30
CA GLU A 587 -64.27 -6.48 -32.18
C GLU A 587 -62.87 -6.89 -31.73
N ILE A 588 -62.67 -8.18 -31.47
CA ILE A 588 -61.40 -8.75 -31.04
C ILE A 588 -61.14 -9.99 -31.89
N GLY A 589 -60.05 -10.00 -32.64
CA GLY A 589 -59.68 -11.15 -33.49
C GLY A 589 -60.74 -11.53 -34.53
N GLY A 590 -61.47 -10.55 -35.08
CA GLY A 590 -62.52 -10.76 -36.09
C GLY A 590 -63.89 -11.17 -35.55
N TYR A 591 -64.07 -11.21 -34.24
CA TYR A 591 -65.34 -11.50 -33.60
C TYR A 591 -65.79 -10.34 -32.71
N TRP A 592 -67.08 -10.02 -32.76
CA TRP A 592 -67.68 -9.03 -31.89
C TRP A 592 -68.11 -9.65 -30.56
N TYR A 593 -67.61 -9.09 -29.46
CA TYR A 593 -67.96 -9.46 -28.08
C TYR A 593 -68.73 -8.31 -27.41
N TYR A 594 -69.42 -8.60 -26.30
CA TYR A 594 -70.00 -7.58 -25.42
C TYR A 594 -69.55 -7.80 -23.99
N PHE A 595 -69.11 -6.72 -23.36
CA PHE A 595 -68.73 -6.67 -21.95
C PHE A 595 -69.76 -5.82 -21.18
N ASP A 596 -70.25 -6.34 -20.06
CA ASP A 596 -71.20 -5.60 -19.21
C ASP A 596 -70.51 -4.53 -18.34
N ASN A 597 -71.25 -3.90 -17.42
CA ASN A 597 -70.72 -2.83 -16.57
C ASN A 597 -69.57 -3.29 -15.67
N ASP A 598 -69.51 -4.58 -15.32
CA ASP A 598 -68.43 -5.16 -14.52
C ASP A 598 -67.27 -5.67 -15.38
N GLY A 599 -67.35 -5.48 -16.70
CA GLY A 599 -66.37 -5.93 -17.68
C GLY A 599 -66.42 -7.42 -17.97
N ILE A 600 -67.51 -8.11 -17.60
CA ILE A 600 -67.67 -9.53 -17.85
C ILE A 600 -68.16 -9.73 -19.29
N MET A 601 -67.42 -10.52 -20.07
CA MET A 601 -67.82 -10.95 -21.40
C MET A 601 -69.10 -11.78 -21.33
N LYS A 602 -70.13 -11.41 -22.10
CA LYS A 602 -71.40 -12.14 -22.14
C LYS A 602 -71.41 -13.21 -23.23
N ALA A 603 -71.81 -14.42 -22.85
CA ALA A 603 -72.08 -15.55 -23.74
C ALA A 603 -73.48 -16.09 -23.49
N ASN A 604 -74.06 -16.73 -24.49
CA ASN A 604 -75.46 -17.17 -24.51
C ASN A 604 -76.43 -16.05 -24.08
N PHE A 605 -76.18 -14.83 -24.59
CA PHE A 605 -76.76 -13.62 -24.04
C PHE A 605 -77.47 -12.77 -25.09
N TRP A 606 -78.67 -12.29 -24.73
CA TRP A 606 -79.42 -11.33 -25.53
C TRP A 606 -79.13 -9.91 -25.08
N ARG A 607 -78.66 -9.06 -25.98
CA ARG A 607 -78.46 -7.62 -25.75
C ARG A 607 -79.53 -6.83 -26.50
N LYS A 608 -80.16 -5.88 -25.80
CA LYS A 608 -80.98 -4.84 -26.43
C LYS A 608 -80.16 -3.56 -26.54
N LYS A 609 -80.05 -2.99 -27.73
CA LYS A 609 -79.35 -1.73 -28.00
C LYS A 609 -80.12 -0.94 -29.05
N ASP A 610 -80.44 0.31 -28.76
CA ASP A 610 -81.14 1.23 -29.68
C ASP A 610 -82.46 0.65 -30.24
N GLY A 611 -83.20 -0.08 -29.41
CA GLY A 611 -84.45 -0.74 -29.79
C GLY A 611 -84.28 -2.12 -30.44
N ASP A 612 -83.08 -2.44 -30.92
CA ASP A 612 -82.77 -3.68 -31.63
C ASP A 612 -82.24 -4.79 -30.70
N ARG A 613 -82.39 -6.04 -31.13
CA ARG A 613 -81.94 -7.24 -30.40
C ARG A 613 -80.76 -7.89 -31.11
N TYR A 614 -79.77 -8.27 -30.32
CA TYR A 614 -78.52 -8.92 -30.72
C TYR A 614 -78.31 -10.15 -29.83
N TYR A 615 -77.74 -11.21 -30.39
CA TYR A 615 -77.44 -12.43 -29.63
C TYR A 615 -75.96 -12.77 -29.71
N TYR A 616 -75.36 -13.04 -28.54
CA TYR A 616 -73.99 -13.52 -28.40
C TYR A 616 -74.03 -15.01 -28.08
N ASP A 617 -73.35 -15.83 -28.89
CA ASP A 617 -73.36 -17.29 -28.79
C ASP A 617 -72.62 -17.84 -27.56
N ALA A 618 -72.47 -19.16 -27.46
CA ALA A 618 -71.80 -19.81 -26.33
C ALA A 618 -70.31 -19.43 -26.19
N ASN A 619 -69.67 -18.97 -27.27
CA ASN A 619 -68.30 -18.47 -27.25
C ASN A 619 -68.22 -16.97 -26.98
N GLY A 620 -69.38 -16.29 -26.92
CA GLY A 620 -69.49 -14.84 -26.76
C GLY A 620 -69.42 -14.07 -28.07
N HIS A 621 -69.52 -14.73 -29.23
CA HIS A 621 -69.48 -14.05 -30.53
C HIS A 621 -70.86 -13.54 -30.93
N LEU A 622 -70.94 -12.32 -31.44
CA LEU A 622 -72.15 -11.78 -32.04
C LEU A 622 -72.57 -12.64 -33.24
N VAL A 623 -73.80 -13.15 -33.21
CA VAL A 623 -74.35 -13.92 -34.31
C VAL A 623 -74.76 -13.00 -35.45
N THR A 624 -74.13 -13.18 -36.62
CA THR A 624 -74.40 -12.42 -37.85
C THR A 624 -74.66 -13.35 -39.04
N ASN A 625 -75.35 -12.82 -40.06
CA ASN A 625 -75.54 -13.44 -41.39
C ASN A 625 -76.05 -14.89 -41.38
N ARG A 626 -76.92 -15.26 -40.44
CA ARG A 626 -77.42 -16.64 -40.34
C ARG A 626 -78.80 -16.73 -39.69
N THR A 627 -79.43 -17.88 -39.85
CA THR A 627 -80.62 -18.29 -39.10
C THR A 627 -80.20 -19.26 -37.99
N MET A 628 -80.69 -19.06 -36.76
CA MET A 628 -80.33 -19.89 -35.60
C MET A 628 -81.54 -20.16 -34.70
N VAL A 629 -81.61 -21.36 -34.13
CA VAL A 629 -82.62 -21.72 -33.13
C VAL A 629 -82.06 -21.48 -31.73
N ILE A 630 -82.72 -20.66 -30.93
CA ILE A 630 -82.30 -20.31 -29.57
C ILE A 630 -83.50 -20.59 -28.64
N ASN A 631 -83.33 -21.50 -27.69
CA ASN A 631 -84.40 -21.96 -26.78
C ASN A 631 -85.70 -22.36 -27.52
N GLY A 632 -85.57 -23.07 -28.65
CA GLY A 632 -86.71 -23.57 -29.43
C GLY A 632 -87.35 -22.56 -30.39
N VAL A 633 -86.84 -21.32 -30.47
CA VAL A 633 -87.35 -20.28 -31.37
C VAL A 633 -86.33 -19.98 -32.47
N THR A 634 -86.78 -19.94 -33.73
CA THR A 634 -85.96 -19.61 -34.91
C THR A 634 -85.84 -18.10 -35.08
N TYR A 635 -84.61 -17.59 -35.14
CA TYR A 635 -84.28 -16.18 -35.39
C TYR A 635 -83.40 -16.04 -36.64
N ARG A 636 -83.63 -15.00 -37.45
CA ARG A 636 -82.76 -14.61 -38.56
C ARG A 636 -81.96 -13.36 -38.18
N PHE A 637 -80.65 -13.41 -38.38
CA PHE A 637 -79.72 -12.33 -38.07
C PHE A 637 -79.16 -11.72 -39.35
N SER A 638 -79.19 -10.38 -39.43
CA SER A 638 -78.59 -9.60 -40.53
C SER A 638 -77.06 -9.56 -40.45
N SER A 639 -76.42 -8.87 -41.39
CA SER A 639 -74.97 -8.67 -41.42
C SER A 639 -74.42 -7.86 -40.25
N SER A 640 -75.24 -6.98 -39.66
CA SER A 640 -74.90 -6.24 -38.44
C SER A 640 -75.24 -6.99 -37.15
N GLY A 641 -75.82 -8.19 -37.25
CA GLY A 641 -76.23 -9.00 -36.09
C GLY A 641 -77.58 -8.63 -35.48
N LYS A 642 -78.31 -7.68 -36.09
CA LYS A 642 -79.69 -7.37 -35.72
C LYS A 642 -80.63 -8.51 -36.11
N VAL A 643 -81.55 -8.88 -35.22
CA VAL A 643 -82.69 -9.77 -35.53
C VAL A 643 -83.64 -9.09 -36.51
N ILE A 644 -83.98 -9.79 -37.61
CA ILE A 644 -84.87 -9.31 -38.69
C ILE A 644 -86.03 -10.27 -38.97
#